data_AF-A0A1E4JBH7-F1
#
_entry.id   AF-A0A1E4JBH7-F1
#
_cell.length_a   1.000
_cell.length_b   1.000
_cell.length_c   1.000
_cell.angle_alpha   90.00
_cell.angle_beta   90.00
_cell.angle_gamma   90.00
#
_symmetry.space_group_name_H-M   'P 1'
#
loop_
_entity.id
_entity.type
_entity.pdbx_description
1 polymer ?
#
loop_
_entity_poly.entity_id
_entity_poly.type
_entity_poly.pdbx_seq_one_letter_code
_entity_poly.pdbx_strand_id
1 'polypeptide(L)'
;MGSRAVRQSIMIRVAMLLFAGLALALQPAVAKEKGYARYVLGTLSSPTPGPVSGGLLLMGGGDRNIDSLKWFFAKAGHGHIVILRASLGPEIGEEFFRDVGGIQSAETFVFANRTAATDKKLLASLRRADGIFIAGGDQSRYVRYWRGTPVAEILDAHVAAGKPLAGTSAGLAMLGERLYGAMDGGSITSPEALRDPMGAANTMEGDFLHIALLKGVVTDTHFKERNRLGRLFAFLAKAQAGNAADQPAMLGLGVDESAALAVEPDGSGRIYATEPSGGAWLVDGAALRGVAAGGALDAPRVRVTGIGAGSVVHLPAGTVERPTFVRNYAARAGELAEVPRWSLAIHGGAGIIERAAMTADKERAYRAALDQALRAGGAVLDKGGAALDAVAAAVRVLEDDPLFNAGRGAVFTAEGRNELDAAIMDGRTQKAGAVAGITRTRHPIDLARAVMDHSPHVMLIGPGADRFSVEQGLEQADPAWFRTEERWQQLLAWRRKQQAAIDPTHLFGTVGAVALDADGNLAAATSTGGMTGKRWGRVGDSPIIGAGTYAKNGQCAVSATGSGEYFIRESAARQLCDRVAWRGESLKDAAQATIMAVGAIGGDGGLIAMGSDGHPAFGINDLGMYRGSMAADSPPRTAIFVDEALSD
;
A
#
# COMPACT_ATOMS: atom_id res chain seq x y z
N MET A 1 79.16 34.01 -17.85
CA MET A 1 80.13 33.82 -16.74
C MET A 1 80.79 35.16 -16.46
N GLY A 2 80.71 35.67 -15.23
CA GLY A 2 81.27 36.98 -14.87
C GLY A 2 81.18 37.25 -13.37
N SER A 3 82.34 37.59 -12.80
CA SER A 3 82.63 38.11 -11.44
C SER A 3 81.46 38.59 -10.55
N ARG A 4 81.44 38.13 -9.28
CA ARG A 4 81.68 39.01 -8.10
C ARG A 4 81.86 38.20 -6.81
N ALA A 5 82.59 38.80 -5.86
CA ALA A 5 82.88 38.28 -4.53
C ALA A 5 82.26 39.17 -3.43
N VAL A 6 82.62 38.91 -2.16
CA VAL A 6 82.64 39.83 -0.99
C VAL A 6 81.45 39.78 0.01
N ARG A 7 81.73 39.24 1.22
CA ARG A 7 81.15 39.56 2.57
C ARG A 7 79.63 39.29 2.76
N GLN A 8 78.98 39.20 3.94
CA GLN A 8 79.26 39.22 5.40
C GLN A 8 77.99 38.60 6.10
N SER A 9 77.90 38.14 7.35
CA SER A 9 78.85 37.80 8.45
C SER A 9 78.10 36.97 9.53
N ILE A 10 78.63 35.84 10.02
CA ILE A 10 78.17 35.18 11.28
C ILE A 10 79.36 34.59 12.03
N MET A 11 79.64 35.05 13.26
CA MET A 11 80.63 34.47 14.17
C MET A 11 80.16 34.50 15.65
N ILE A 12 80.06 33.30 16.23
CA ILE A 12 80.46 32.89 17.60
C ILE A 12 79.87 33.60 18.85
N ARG A 13 79.33 32.79 19.78
CA ARG A 13 79.60 32.67 21.25
C ARG A 13 78.32 32.13 21.94
N VAL A 14 78.28 30.97 22.61
CA VAL A 14 79.09 30.42 23.73
C VAL A 14 78.91 31.18 25.05
N ALA A 15 78.27 30.48 26.00
CA ALA A 15 78.25 30.65 27.46
C ALA A 15 77.61 31.90 28.08
N MET A 16 76.51 31.68 28.83
CA MET A 16 76.39 32.09 30.24
C MET A 16 75.36 31.23 30.99
N LEU A 17 75.78 30.73 32.15
CA LEU A 17 74.92 30.15 33.21
C LEU A 17 74.46 31.27 34.16
N LEU A 18 73.45 30.97 34.99
CA LEU A 18 73.01 31.72 36.18
C LEU A 18 72.35 33.10 35.95
N PHE A 19 71.01 33.14 35.89
CA PHE A 19 70.12 33.78 36.90
C PHE A 19 68.68 33.86 36.37
N ALA A 20 67.76 33.05 36.93
CA ALA A 20 66.31 33.30 36.97
C ALA A 20 65.61 32.13 37.70
N GLY A 21 65.59 32.18 39.03
CA GLY A 21 64.65 31.37 39.79
C GLY A 21 63.23 31.92 39.68
N LEU A 22 62.24 31.07 39.94
CA LEU A 22 60.88 31.46 40.34
C LEU A 22 60.04 32.24 39.30
N ALA A 23 59.68 31.57 38.20
CA ALA A 23 58.47 31.90 37.45
C ALA A 23 57.64 30.63 37.24
N LEU A 24 56.89 30.23 38.28
CA LEU A 24 55.83 29.23 38.14
C LEU A 24 54.71 29.86 37.30
N ALA A 25 54.81 29.71 35.98
CA ALA A 25 53.79 30.22 35.07
C ALA A 25 52.50 29.43 35.30
N LEU A 26 51.61 30.01 36.10
CA LEU A 26 50.18 29.73 36.09
C LEU A 26 49.67 29.99 34.67
N GLN A 27 49.75 28.98 33.81
CA GLN A 27 48.91 28.95 32.64
C GLN A 27 47.47 28.98 33.16
N PRO A 28 46.63 29.95 32.76
CA PRO A 28 45.22 29.88 33.08
C PRO A 28 44.71 28.57 32.48
N ALA A 29 44.22 27.68 33.34
CA ALA A 29 43.60 26.44 32.89
C ALA A 29 42.49 26.83 31.92
N VAL A 30 42.67 26.56 30.62
CA VAL A 30 41.69 26.88 29.59
C VAL A 30 40.42 26.14 29.98
N ALA A 31 39.44 26.90 30.48
CA ALA A 31 38.21 26.33 30.96
C ALA A 31 37.56 25.64 29.76
N LYS A 32 37.41 24.31 29.82
CA LYS A 32 36.68 23.56 28.80
C LYS A 32 35.32 24.22 28.65
N GLU A 33 35.08 24.83 27.49
CA GLU A 33 33.75 25.35 27.16
C GLU A 33 32.76 24.19 27.28
N LYS A 34 31.63 24.45 27.93
CA LYS A 34 30.70 23.40 28.40
C LYS A 34 30.02 22.62 27.27
N GLY A 35 30.28 22.97 26.02
CA GLY A 35 29.66 22.38 24.83
C GLY A 35 28.19 22.76 24.65
N TYR A 36 27.62 23.61 25.51
CA TYR A 36 26.25 24.10 25.42
C TYR A 36 26.10 25.53 25.96
N ALA A 37 25.10 26.25 25.46
CA ALA A 37 24.51 27.42 26.11
C ALA A 37 23.26 27.01 26.92
N ARG A 38 22.98 27.70 28.03
CA ARG A 38 21.87 27.39 28.95
C ARG A 38 21.10 28.66 29.28
N TYR A 39 19.79 28.58 29.15
CA TYR A 39 18.85 29.67 29.39
C TYR A 39 17.79 29.18 30.38
N VAL A 40 17.41 30.02 31.35
CA VAL A 40 16.46 29.66 32.41
C VAL A 40 15.46 30.79 32.57
N LEU A 41 14.17 30.42 32.56
CA LEU A 41 13.04 31.29 32.84
C LEU A 41 12.22 30.67 33.96
N GLY A 42 11.66 31.49 34.85
CA GLY A 42 10.97 31.03 36.04
C GLY A 42 11.90 30.58 37.17
N THR A 43 11.37 29.80 38.12
CA THR A 43 12.09 29.46 39.37
C THR A 43 12.24 27.94 39.51
N LEU A 44 13.47 27.44 39.30
CA LEU A 44 13.79 25.99 39.30
C LEU A 44 13.62 25.27 40.66
N SER A 45 13.32 26.01 41.73
CA SER A 45 13.11 25.50 43.09
C SER A 45 11.65 25.56 43.56
N SER A 46 10.73 26.06 42.72
CA SER A 46 9.30 26.00 43.01
C SER A 46 8.82 24.54 43.00
N PRO A 47 7.77 24.17 43.76
CA PRO A 47 7.17 22.84 43.65
C PRO A 47 6.35 22.71 42.35
N THR A 48 6.35 21.51 41.77
CA THR A 48 5.46 21.10 40.68
C THR A 48 3.99 21.23 41.12
N PRO A 49 3.15 22.06 40.47
CA PRO A 49 1.79 22.36 40.94
C PRO A 49 0.80 21.18 40.94
N GLY A 50 0.91 20.28 39.96
CA GLY A 50 -0.03 19.20 39.73
C GLY A 50 0.63 17.83 39.54
N PRO A 51 -0.15 16.77 39.33
CA PRO A 51 0.39 15.43 39.08
C PRO A 51 1.12 15.38 37.72
N VAL A 52 2.30 14.77 37.71
CA VAL A 52 3.01 14.43 36.46
C VAL A 52 2.47 13.09 35.95
N SER A 53 2.21 13.00 34.65
CA SER A 53 1.68 11.80 34.00
C SER A 53 2.24 11.63 32.58
N GLY A 54 2.35 10.38 32.13
CA GLY A 54 3.00 10.05 30.86
C GLY A 54 2.24 10.58 29.64
N GLY A 55 2.97 10.64 28.53
CA GLY A 55 2.42 10.96 27.21
C GLY A 55 3.52 11.34 26.23
N LEU A 56 3.24 11.19 24.94
CA LEU A 56 4.13 11.61 23.86
C LEU A 56 3.46 12.72 23.05
N LEU A 57 4.17 13.81 22.79
CA LEU A 57 3.71 14.85 21.86
C LEU A 57 4.59 14.88 20.62
N LEU A 58 4.02 14.51 19.48
CA LEU A 58 4.69 14.46 18.17
C LEU A 58 4.16 15.59 17.28
N MET A 59 4.88 16.72 17.20
CA MET A 59 4.51 17.90 16.41
C MET A 59 5.22 17.93 15.04
N GLY A 60 4.48 18.04 13.94
CA GLY A 60 5.06 17.88 12.60
C GLY A 60 5.94 19.03 12.11
N GLY A 61 5.89 20.20 12.76
CA GLY A 61 6.96 21.21 12.69
C GLY A 61 6.62 22.61 12.16
N GLY A 62 5.35 22.93 11.94
CA GLY A 62 4.88 24.26 11.51
C GLY A 62 4.33 25.11 12.65
N ASP A 63 3.18 25.75 12.40
CA ASP A 63 2.59 26.77 13.26
C ASP A 63 2.27 26.34 14.70
N ARG A 64 2.16 27.35 15.59
CA ARG A 64 2.02 27.20 17.04
C ARG A 64 0.75 26.44 17.43
N ASN A 65 0.88 25.14 17.66
CA ASN A 65 -0.19 24.30 18.19
C ASN A 65 -0.31 24.48 19.72
N ILE A 66 -0.83 25.65 20.14
CA ILE A 66 -0.91 26.07 21.55
C ILE A 66 -1.66 25.06 22.42
N ASP A 67 -2.72 24.43 21.90
CA ASP A 67 -3.55 23.53 22.70
C ASP A 67 -2.89 22.17 22.94
N SER A 68 -2.05 21.69 22.02
CA SER A 68 -1.24 20.49 22.24
C SER A 68 -0.06 20.76 23.21
N LEU A 69 0.50 21.97 23.18
CA LEU A 69 1.48 22.42 24.18
C LEU A 69 0.85 22.53 25.58
N LYS A 70 -0.37 23.07 25.70
CA LYS A 70 -1.13 23.06 26.97
C LYS A 70 -1.40 21.65 27.48
N TRP A 71 -1.75 20.70 26.60
CA TRP A 71 -1.89 19.28 26.96
C TRP A 71 -0.56 18.75 27.54
N PHE A 72 0.56 18.98 26.87
CA PHE A 72 1.88 18.55 27.33
C PHE A 72 2.29 19.20 28.67
N PHE A 73 1.98 20.48 28.88
CA PHE A 73 2.23 21.16 30.15
C PHE A 73 1.36 20.62 31.30
N ALA A 74 0.10 20.28 31.01
CA ALA A 74 -0.77 19.62 31.97
C ALA A 74 -0.25 18.20 32.33
N LYS A 75 0.26 17.44 31.35
CA LYS A 75 0.96 16.17 31.60
C LYS A 75 2.20 16.34 32.48
N ALA A 76 2.93 17.43 32.32
CA ALA A 76 4.07 17.81 33.15
C ALA A 76 3.66 18.46 34.49
N GLY A 77 2.40 18.33 34.92
CA GLY A 77 1.91 18.87 36.18
C GLY A 77 2.02 20.40 36.30
N HIS A 78 2.09 21.12 35.19
CA HIS A 78 2.40 22.56 35.13
C HIS A 78 3.76 22.94 35.76
N GLY A 79 4.70 21.99 35.83
CA GLY A 79 5.98 22.11 36.51
C GLY A 79 7.14 22.61 35.64
N HIS A 80 8.24 21.88 35.69
CA HIS A 80 9.51 22.26 35.07
C HIS A 80 9.72 21.59 33.71
N ILE A 81 9.75 22.40 32.64
CA ILE A 81 10.03 21.92 31.28
C ILE A 81 11.51 22.12 30.95
N VAL A 82 12.20 21.05 30.58
CA VAL A 82 13.56 21.10 30.03
C VAL A 82 13.48 20.99 28.51
N ILE A 83 14.07 21.96 27.82
CA ILE A 83 14.04 22.07 26.36
C ILE A 83 15.44 21.78 25.83
N LEU A 84 15.53 20.82 24.90
CA LEU A 84 16.77 20.41 24.29
C LEU A 84 16.85 20.87 22.83
N ARG A 85 17.93 21.56 22.46
CA ARG A 85 18.22 22.01 21.09
C ARG A 85 19.63 21.64 20.66
N ALA A 86 19.85 21.35 19.37
CA ALA A 86 21.19 21.19 18.78
C ALA A 86 21.55 22.28 17.75
N SER A 87 20.62 23.22 17.53
CA SER A 87 20.75 24.40 16.69
C SER A 87 19.66 25.41 17.04
N LEU A 88 19.72 26.62 16.46
CA LEU A 88 18.85 27.76 16.77
C LEU A 88 19.04 28.25 18.22
N GLY A 89 18.36 29.35 18.61
CA GLY A 89 18.58 30.01 19.88
C GLY A 89 17.59 29.61 21.00
N PRO A 90 17.39 30.45 22.03
CA PRO A 90 16.55 30.13 23.18
C PRO A 90 15.05 30.38 22.98
N GLU A 91 14.63 30.86 21.80
CA GLU A 91 13.35 31.56 21.58
C GLU A 91 12.13 30.73 22.00
N ILE A 92 12.16 29.42 21.72
CA ILE A 92 11.08 28.48 22.06
C ILE A 92 10.86 28.38 23.58
N GLY A 93 11.89 28.58 24.40
CA GLY A 93 11.75 28.63 25.86
C GLY A 93 11.08 29.91 26.35
N GLU A 94 11.35 31.03 25.69
CA GLU A 94 10.64 32.29 25.94
C GLU A 94 9.16 32.17 25.55
N GLU A 95 8.86 31.57 24.39
CA GLU A 95 7.50 31.28 23.95
C GLU A 95 6.75 30.35 24.94
N PHE A 96 7.37 29.25 25.36
CA PHE A 96 6.75 28.31 26.31
C PHE A 96 6.43 28.98 27.65
N PHE A 97 7.32 29.82 28.16
CA PHE A 97 7.15 30.46 29.46
C PHE A 97 6.24 31.70 29.42
N ARG A 98 6.26 32.49 28.34
CA ARG A 98 5.53 33.77 28.25
C ARG A 98 4.25 33.71 27.41
N ASP A 99 4.31 33.08 26.24
CA ASP A 99 3.20 33.10 25.26
C ASP A 99 2.19 31.99 25.54
N VAL A 100 2.67 30.76 25.80
CA VAL A 100 1.82 29.63 26.20
C VAL A 100 1.49 29.71 27.69
N GLY A 101 2.53 29.92 28.52
CA GLY A 101 2.42 30.11 29.96
C GLY A 101 2.00 28.85 30.74
N GLY A 102 1.75 29.02 32.04
CA GLY A 102 1.25 27.95 32.89
C GLY A 102 2.28 26.85 33.22
N ILE A 103 3.56 27.20 33.29
CA ILE A 103 4.66 26.33 33.76
C ILE A 103 5.55 27.05 34.77
N GLN A 104 6.12 26.33 35.75
CA GLN A 104 7.00 26.91 36.78
C GLN A 104 8.34 27.40 36.23
N SER A 105 8.85 26.73 35.18
CA SER A 105 10.09 27.14 34.51
C SER A 105 10.25 26.51 33.14
N ALA A 106 10.90 27.24 32.23
CA ALA A 106 11.50 26.70 31.01
C ALA A 106 13.04 26.76 31.14
N GLU A 107 13.71 25.62 30.98
CA GLU A 107 15.18 25.49 31.01
C GLU A 107 15.68 24.98 29.66
N THR A 108 16.24 25.86 28.83
CA THR A 108 16.69 25.53 27.46
C THR A 108 18.19 25.27 27.41
N PHE A 109 18.59 24.13 26.87
CA PHE A 109 19.97 23.78 26.55
C PHE A 109 20.19 23.75 25.04
N VAL A 110 21.11 24.59 24.54
CA VAL A 110 21.52 24.62 23.13
C VAL A 110 22.89 23.98 23.00
N PHE A 111 22.95 22.76 22.47
CA PHE A 111 24.16 21.97 22.28
C PHE A 111 24.97 22.48 21.09
N ALA A 112 26.27 22.67 21.31
CA ALA A 112 27.27 22.97 20.27
C ALA A 112 28.11 21.74 19.89
N ASN A 113 28.19 20.72 20.76
CA ASN A 113 28.92 19.47 20.48
C ASN A 113 28.48 18.31 21.39
N ARG A 114 29.04 17.11 21.15
CA ARG A 114 28.75 15.87 21.88
C ARG A 114 29.22 15.86 23.34
N THR A 115 30.21 16.65 23.76
CA THR A 115 30.73 16.57 25.14
C THR A 115 29.74 17.13 26.17
N ALA A 116 28.86 18.04 25.75
CA ALA A 116 27.72 18.51 26.54
C ALA A 116 26.83 17.36 27.06
N ALA A 117 26.72 16.25 26.30
CA ALA A 117 25.87 15.11 26.66
C ALA A 117 26.40 14.29 27.85
N THR A 118 27.55 14.66 28.42
CA THR A 118 28.08 14.07 29.66
C THR A 118 28.21 15.09 30.81
N ASP A 119 27.78 16.34 30.63
CA ASP A 119 27.88 17.37 31.68
C ASP A 119 26.94 17.10 32.85
N LYS A 120 27.52 17.03 34.05
CA LYS A 120 26.78 16.67 35.28
C LYS A 120 25.64 17.62 35.60
N LYS A 121 25.72 18.92 35.25
CA LYS A 121 24.66 19.89 35.53
C LYS A 121 23.49 19.73 34.57
N LEU A 122 23.76 19.54 33.28
CA LEU A 122 22.74 19.24 32.28
C LEU A 122 22.00 17.94 32.61
N LEU A 123 22.72 16.86 32.91
CA LEU A 123 22.13 15.57 33.28
C LEU A 123 21.35 15.63 34.61
N ALA A 124 21.68 16.54 35.52
CA ALA A 124 20.91 16.78 36.73
C ALA A 124 19.61 17.56 36.46
N SER A 125 19.61 18.49 35.50
CA SER A 125 18.38 19.15 35.07
C SER A 125 17.44 18.20 34.33
N LEU A 126 17.94 17.34 33.44
CA LEU A 126 17.09 16.36 32.77
C LEU A 126 16.39 15.40 33.74
N ARG A 127 17.10 14.86 34.75
CA ARG A 127 16.48 13.98 35.76
C ARG A 127 15.42 14.68 36.63
N ARG A 128 15.56 16.00 36.84
CA ARG A 128 14.61 16.82 37.61
C ARG A 128 13.39 17.23 36.79
N ALA A 129 13.48 17.25 35.46
CA ALA A 129 12.41 17.71 34.57
C ALA A 129 11.07 17.03 34.86
N ASP A 130 9.99 17.79 34.87
CA ASP A 130 8.63 17.23 34.88
C ASP A 130 8.20 16.86 33.47
N GLY A 131 8.58 17.65 32.46
CA GLY A 131 8.46 17.31 31.05
C GLY A 131 9.73 17.67 30.27
N ILE A 132 10.05 16.90 29.22
CA ILE A 132 11.18 17.19 28.33
C ILE A 132 10.68 17.43 26.91
N PHE A 133 11.23 18.46 26.24
CA PHE A 133 10.87 18.84 24.88
C PHE A 133 12.10 18.90 23.97
N ILE A 134 12.08 18.18 22.85
CA ILE A 134 13.14 18.20 21.83
C ILE A 134 12.71 19.15 20.70
N ALA A 135 13.46 20.24 20.51
CA ALA A 135 13.09 21.28 19.56
C ALA A 135 13.45 20.94 18.09
N GLY A 136 12.83 21.66 17.15
CA GLY A 136 13.26 21.66 15.75
C GLY A 136 14.68 22.20 15.56
N GLY A 137 15.35 21.76 14.49
CA GLY A 137 16.74 22.10 14.20
C GLY A 137 17.42 21.18 13.19
N ASP A 138 18.76 21.20 13.18
CA ASP A 138 19.61 20.28 12.42
C ASP A 138 19.56 18.87 13.04
N GLN A 139 18.80 18.01 12.39
CA GLN A 139 18.53 16.63 12.81
C GLN A 139 19.80 15.78 12.97
N SER A 140 20.79 16.01 12.11
CA SER A 140 22.05 15.27 12.10
C SER A 140 22.90 15.56 13.35
N ARG A 141 22.71 16.72 13.98
CA ARG A 141 23.38 17.06 15.24
C ARG A 141 22.80 16.31 16.42
N TYR A 142 21.48 16.11 16.50
CA TYR A 142 20.88 15.31 17.57
C TYR A 142 21.46 13.90 17.59
N VAL A 143 21.49 13.23 16.43
CA VAL A 143 22.11 11.92 16.25
C VAL A 143 23.59 11.92 16.67
N ARG A 144 24.40 12.86 16.17
CA ARG A 144 25.83 12.94 16.49
C ARG A 144 26.09 13.27 17.97
N TYR A 145 25.27 14.10 18.60
CA TYR A 145 25.50 14.58 19.96
C TYR A 145 24.95 13.67 21.04
N TRP A 146 23.84 12.95 20.82
CA TRP A 146 23.13 12.24 21.89
C TRP A 146 23.08 10.71 21.77
N ARG A 147 23.18 10.13 20.55
CA ARG A 147 23.14 8.66 20.37
C ARG A 147 24.21 7.99 21.22
N GLY A 148 23.86 6.98 22.03
CA GLY A 148 24.81 6.30 22.92
C GLY A 148 25.50 7.26 23.89
N THR A 149 24.71 8.11 24.57
CA THR A 149 25.18 9.01 25.63
C THR A 149 24.20 9.02 26.80
N PRO A 150 24.63 9.50 27.99
CA PRO A 150 23.75 9.67 29.13
C PRO A 150 22.54 10.60 28.92
N VAL A 151 22.51 11.41 27.85
CA VAL A 151 21.29 12.17 27.51
C VAL A 151 20.20 11.22 26.99
N ALA A 152 20.53 10.32 26.05
CA ALA A 152 19.58 9.33 25.53
C ALA A 152 19.07 8.39 26.65
N GLU A 153 19.99 7.88 27.47
CA GLU A 153 19.65 7.04 28.64
C GLU A 153 18.68 7.73 29.61
N ILE A 154 18.82 9.04 29.83
CA ILE A 154 17.90 9.80 30.70
C ILE A 154 16.56 10.08 30.01
N LEU A 155 16.53 10.28 28.68
CA LEU A 155 15.28 10.42 27.93
C LEU A 155 14.44 9.14 28.01
N ASP A 156 15.07 7.97 27.82
CA ASP A 156 14.44 6.66 27.99
C ASP A 156 13.95 6.47 29.43
N ALA A 157 14.79 6.76 30.43
CA ALA A 157 14.43 6.67 31.84
C ALA A 157 13.32 7.65 32.25
N HIS A 158 13.23 8.82 31.62
CA HIS A 158 12.18 9.82 31.87
C HIS A 158 10.82 9.32 31.39
N VAL A 159 10.75 8.77 30.17
CA VAL A 159 9.52 8.13 29.66
C VAL A 159 9.15 6.90 30.49
N ALA A 160 10.12 6.04 30.82
CA ALA A 160 9.90 4.85 31.67
C ALA A 160 9.43 5.20 33.10
N ALA A 161 9.79 6.38 33.61
CA ALA A 161 9.29 6.92 34.88
C ALA A 161 7.86 7.51 34.79
N GLY A 162 7.17 7.35 33.66
CA GLY A 162 5.80 7.85 33.48
C GLY A 162 5.72 9.37 33.35
N LYS A 163 6.77 10.02 32.83
CA LYS A 163 6.80 11.46 32.55
C LYS A 163 6.65 11.74 31.05
N PRO A 164 6.09 12.90 30.65
CA PRO A 164 5.85 13.20 29.25
C PRO A 164 7.12 13.63 28.50
N LEU A 165 7.21 13.22 27.24
CA LEU A 165 8.27 13.60 26.30
C LEU A 165 7.63 14.16 25.02
N ALA A 166 8.20 15.25 24.51
CA ALA A 166 7.68 15.94 23.34
C ALA A 166 8.78 16.22 22.31
N GLY A 167 8.40 16.31 21.05
CA GLY A 167 9.29 16.62 19.94
C GLY A 167 8.57 17.39 18.83
N THR A 168 9.26 18.38 18.25
CA THR A 168 8.78 19.10 17.05
C THR A 168 9.78 19.08 15.92
N SER A 169 9.32 18.93 14.67
CA SER A 169 10.19 18.87 13.49
C SER A 169 11.28 17.79 13.67
N ALA A 170 12.56 18.12 13.53
CA ALA A 170 13.68 17.22 13.84
C ALA A 170 13.57 16.53 15.22
N GLY A 171 12.99 17.20 16.22
CA GLY A 171 12.76 16.61 17.55
C GLY A 171 11.67 15.55 17.60
N LEU A 172 10.65 15.63 16.74
CA LEU A 172 9.69 14.52 16.52
C LEU A 172 10.42 13.35 15.88
N ALA A 173 11.20 13.62 14.82
CA ALA A 173 11.92 12.58 14.07
C ALA A 173 12.87 11.77 14.96
N MET A 174 13.36 12.34 16.07
CA MET A 174 14.19 11.64 17.06
C MET A 174 13.44 10.63 17.94
N LEU A 175 12.10 10.59 17.93
CA LEU A 175 11.30 9.74 18.83
C LEU A 175 11.02 8.33 18.28
N GLY A 176 11.06 8.13 16.96
CA GLY A 176 10.85 6.81 16.35
C GLY A 176 11.96 5.82 16.68
N GLU A 177 11.64 4.51 16.76
CA GLU A 177 12.62 3.44 16.99
C GLU A 177 13.72 3.44 15.90
N ARG A 178 13.30 3.70 14.66
CA ARG A 178 14.19 3.97 13.53
C ARG A 178 13.88 5.36 12.98
N LEU A 179 14.90 6.18 12.84
CA LEU A 179 14.78 7.59 12.48
C LEU A 179 15.58 7.91 11.22
N TYR A 180 15.07 8.82 10.39
CA TYR A 180 15.92 9.48 9.40
C TYR A 180 16.90 10.40 10.15
N GLY A 181 18.18 10.36 9.81
CA GLY A 181 19.23 11.10 10.51
C GLY A 181 19.67 12.41 9.83
N ALA A 182 19.34 12.60 8.54
CA ALA A 182 19.90 13.68 7.70
C ALA A 182 21.45 13.70 7.72
N MET A 183 22.09 12.52 7.82
CA MET A 183 23.52 12.42 8.15
C MET A 183 24.45 12.89 7.02
N ASP A 184 23.92 13.03 5.81
CA ASP A 184 24.51 13.65 4.62
C ASP A 184 24.48 15.20 4.67
N GLY A 185 23.77 15.79 5.63
CA GLY A 185 23.53 17.23 5.74
C GLY A 185 22.36 17.72 4.87
N GLY A 186 21.63 16.82 4.24
CA GLY A 186 20.49 17.12 3.36
C GLY A 186 19.15 16.68 3.93
N SER A 187 18.10 16.81 3.11
CA SER A 187 16.79 16.21 3.36
C SER A 187 16.32 15.58 2.06
N ILE A 188 16.53 14.27 1.93
CA ILE A 188 16.12 13.51 0.74
C ILE A 188 14.64 13.74 0.40
N THR A 189 14.35 13.95 -0.89
CA THR A 189 13.00 14.12 -1.41
C THR A 189 12.34 12.78 -1.71
N SER A 190 11.02 12.74 -1.85
CA SER A 190 10.31 11.51 -2.23
C SER A 190 10.80 10.91 -3.56
N PRO A 191 10.95 11.66 -4.66
CA PRO A 191 11.44 11.08 -5.91
C PRO A 191 12.88 10.55 -5.85
N GLU A 192 13.75 11.10 -5.01
CA GLU A 192 15.10 10.56 -4.79
C GLU A 192 15.05 9.28 -3.96
N ALA A 193 14.34 9.32 -2.83
CA ALA A 193 14.22 8.19 -1.91
C ALA A 193 13.52 6.97 -2.56
N LEU A 194 12.55 7.20 -3.45
CA LEU A 194 11.89 6.14 -4.21
C LEU A 194 12.76 5.57 -5.35
N ARG A 195 13.72 6.33 -5.88
CA ARG A 195 14.65 5.84 -6.92
C ARG A 195 15.81 5.02 -6.38
N ASP A 196 16.21 5.26 -5.13
CA ASP A 196 17.21 4.46 -4.43
C ASP A 196 16.89 4.39 -2.92
N PRO A 197 15.95 3.51 -2.51
CA PRO A 197 15.53 3.40 -1.12
C PRO A 197 16.64 2.83 -0.22
N MET A 198 17.59 2.09 -0.77
CA MET A 198 18.73 1.55 -0.01
C MET A 198 19.93 2.52 0.03
N GLY A 199 19.94 3.53 -0.84
CA GLY A 199 21.03 4.48 -1.06
C GLY A 199 21.54 5.23 0.16
N ALA A 200 22.76 5.76 0.03
CA ALA A 200 23.46 6.45 1.13
C ALA A 200 22.73 7.69 1.65
N ALA A 201 21.99 8.41 0.79
CA ALA A 201 21.19 9.58 1.17
C ALA A 201 19.97 9.22 2.06
N ASN A 202 19.48 7.99 1.99
CA ASN A 202 18.48 7.49 2.93
C ASN A 202 19.17 7.09 4.25
N THR A 203 19.38 8.07 5.12
CA THR A 203 20.18 7.93 6.36
C THR A 203 19.33 7.40 7.53
N MET A 204 18.81 6.18 7.41
CA MET A 204 18.03 5.52 8.49
C MET A 204 18.91 4.99 9.61
N GLU A 205 18.92 5.71 10.73
CA GLU A 205 19.60 5.35 11.96
C GLU A 205 18.69 4.51 12.88
N GLY A 206 19.25 3.99 13.97
CA GLY A 206 18.54 3.28 15.05
C GLY A 206 19.38 3.32 16.33
N ASP A 207 18.91 2.66 17.38
CA ASP A 207 19.53 2.64 18.72
C ASP A 207 19.78 4.07 19.25
N PHE A 208 18.69 4.85 19.28
CA PHE A 208 18.70 6.25 19.68
C PHE A 208 17.84 6.51 20.93
N LEU A 209 16.59 6.05 20.93
CA LEU A 209 15.66 6.02 22.07
C LEU A 209 14.83 4.72 22.02
N HIS A 210 14.33 4.28 23.17
CA HIS A 210 13.66 2.99 23.39
C HIS A 210 12.22 3.18 23.92
N ILE A 211 11.43 3.98 23.20
CA ILE A 211 10.07 4.35 23.59
C ILE A 211 9.09 3.23 23.24
N ALA A 212 8.53 2.56 24.26
CA ALA A 212 7.66 1.39 24.07
C ALA A 212 6.44 1.63 23.17
N LEU A 213 5.82 2.83 23.22
CA LEU A 213 4.70 3.21 22.37
C LEU A 213 5.09 3.47 20.90
N LEU A 214 6.38 3.67 20.61
CA LEU A 214 6.92 3.88 19.26
C LEU A 214 7.75 2.68 18.78
N LYS A 215 7.62 1.53 19.46
CA LYS A 215 8.23 0.28 19.02
C LYS A 215 7.69 -0.13 17.65
N GLY A 216 8.57 -0.44 16.72
CA GLY A 216 8.23 -0.72 15.32
C GLY A 216 7.83 0.51 14.50
N VAL A 217 7.98 1.75 15.02
CA VAL A 217 7.54 2.97 14.33
C VAL A 217 8.73 3.74 13.73
N VAL A 218 8.62 4.05 12.44
CA VAL A 218 9.43 5.06 11.73
C VAL A 218 8.65 6.37 11.70
N THR A 219 9.22 7.47 12.18
CA THR A 219 8.56 8.78 12.22
C THR A 219 9.05 9.74 11.14
N ASP A 220 8.16 10.52 10.54
CA ASP A 220 8.48 11.66 9.67
C ASP A 220 7.63 12.91 9.97
N THR A 221 8.09 14.05 9.49
CA THR A 221 7.64 15.42 9.81
C THR A 221 7.32 16.20 8.55
N HIS A 222 6.74 17.39 8.69
CA HIS A 222 6.45 18.33 7.60
C HIS A 222 5.77 17.69 6.36
N PHE A 223 4.81 16.82 6.64
CA PHE A 223 4.56 15.68 5.76
C PHE A 223 3.86 16.02 4.44
N LYS A 224 2.77 16.79 4.49
CA LYS A 224 1.92 17.07 3.32
C LYS A 224 2.55 18.11 2.40
N GLU A 225 2.93 19.27 2.96
CA GLU A 225 3.46 20.40 2.20
C GLU A 225 4.72 20.06 1.40
N ARG A 226 5.53 19.13 1.92
CA ARG A 226 6.79 18.69 1.30
C ARG A 226 6.67 17.36 0.55
N ASN A 227 5.45 16.89 0.31
CA ASN A 227 5.14 15.66 -0.42
C ASN A 227 5.96 14.45 0.08
N ARG A 228 5.94 14.17 1.39
CA ARG A 228 6.87 13.21 2.05
C ARG A 228 6.38 11.76 2.13
N LEU A 229 5.23 11.43 1.54
CA LEU A 229 4.71 10.06 1.55
C LEU A 229 5.68 9.05 0.92
N GLY A 230 6.27 9.40 -0.23
CA GLY A 230 7.20 8.52 -0.95
C GLY A 230 8.50 8.26 -0.21
N ARG A 231 9.09 9.27 0.44
CA ARG A 231 10.28 9.05 1.26
C ARG A 231 9.99 8.26 2.52
N LEU A 232 8.81 8.37 3.13
CA LEU A 232 8.44 7.52 4.27
C LEU A 232 8.33 6.04 3.85
N PHE A 233 7.90 5.74 2.62
CA PHE A 233 7.94 4.37 2.09
C PHE A 233 9.38 3.86 1.97
N ALA A 234 10.30 4.69 1.45
CA ALA A 234 11.71 4.35 1.37
C ALA A 234 12.39 4.23 2.75
N PHE A 235 11.99 5.07 3.72
CA PHE A 235 12.45 4.98 5.12
C PHE A 235 12.03 3.65 5.74
N LEU A 236 10.77 3.24 5.57
CA LEU A 236 10.28 1.94 6.01
C LEU A 236 10.97 0.76 5.33
N ALA A 237 11.23 0.86 4.02
CA ALA A 237 11.96 -0.17 3.30
C ALA A 237 13.37 -0.37 3.88
N LYS A 238 14.10 0.73 4.12
CA LYS A 238 15.47 0.66 4.66
C LYS A 238 15.52 0.34 6.15
N ALA A 239 14.56 0.80 6.95
CA ALA A 239 14.47 0.49 8.37
C ALA A 239 14.23 -1.01 8.62
N GLN A 240 13.53 -1.68 7.70
CA GLN A 240 13.23 -3.12 7.75
C GLN A 240 14.25 -4.00 7.00
N ALA A 241 15.27 -3.42 6.37
CA ALA A 241 16.27 -4.16 5.61
C ALA A 241 17.10 -5.05 6.55
N GLY A 242 16.99 -6.37 6.36
CA GLY A 242 17.64 -7.38 7.21
C GLY A 242 16.79 -7.89 8.39
N ASN A 243 15.57 -7.36 8.61
CA ASN A 243 14.66 -7.88 9.63
C ASN A 243 14.18 -9.29 9.26
N ALA A 244 14.24 -10.23 10.20
CA ALA A 244 13.79 -11.61 9.99
C ALA A 244 12.29 -11.67 9.64
N ALA A 245 11.89 -12.59 8.76
CA ALA A 245 10.56 -12.61 8.14
C ALA A 245 9.40 -12.72 9.15
N ASP A 246 9.64 -13.34 10.30
CA ASP A 246 8.73 -13.51 11.44
C ASP A 246 8.55 -12.26 12.31
N GLN A 247 9.46 -11.27 12.22
CA GLN A 247 9.27 -9.99 12.89
C GLN A 247 8.06 -9.24 12.29
N PRO A 248 7.26 -8.55 13.12
CA PRO A 248 6.21 -7.66 12.63
C PRO A 248 6.75 -6.61 11.66
N ALA A 249 5.93 -6.21 10.68
CA ALA A 249 6.25 -5.09 9.82
C ALA A 249 6.26 -3.78 10.62
N MET A 250 7.13 -2.85 10.23
CA MET A 250 7.17 -1.51 10.83
C MET A 250 6.04 -0.62 10.32
N LEU A 251 5.64 0.35 11.13
CA LEU A 251 4.66 1.38 10.79
C LEU A 251 5.36 2.70 10.49
N GLY A 252 4.92 3.39 9.44
CA GLY A 252 5.38 4.75 9.15
C GLY A 252 4.38 5.77 9.70
N LEU A 253 4.84 6.72 10.51
CA LEU A 253 4.02 7.78 11.08
C LEU A 253 4.51 9.15 10.59
N GLY A 254 3.83 9.71 9.60
CA GLY A 254 4.07 11.08 9.12
C GLY A 254 3.13 12.08 9.78
N VAL A 255 3.63 13.17 10.37
CA VAL A 255 2.81 14.24 10.98
C VAL A 255 3.00 15.56 10.21
N ASP A 256 1.90 16.27 9.94
CA ASP A 256 1.94 17.50 9.13
C ASP A 256 2.49 18.73 9.86
N GLU A 257 2.94 19.74 9.10
CA GLU A 257 3.37 21.03 9.65
C GLU A 257 2.29 21.65 10.56
N SER A 258 1.02 21.56 10.17
CA SER A 258 -0.15 22.07 10.89
C SER A 258 -0.72 21.15 11.99
N ALA A 259 -0.04 20.05 12.33
CA ALA A 259 -0.57 19.04 13.24
C ALA A 259 0.40 18.62 14.37
N ALA A 260 -0.21 18.17 15.47
CA ALA A 260 0.46 17.49 16.56
C ALA A 260 -0.35 16.28 17.01
N LEU A 261 0.30 15.10 17.03
CA LEU A 261 -0.27 13.88 17.61
C LEU A 261 0.12 13.81 19.08
N ALA A 262 -0.89 13.89 19.96
CA ALA A 262 -0.74 13.63 21.39
C ALA A 262 -1.12 12.17 21.67
N VAL A 263 -0.20 11.39 22.23
CA VAL A 263 -0.38 9.96 22.55
C VAL A 263 -0.39 9.78 24.07
N GLU A 264 -1.46 9.17 24.57
CA GLU A 264 -1.68 8.84 25.98
C GLU A 264 -0.87 7.60 26.41
N PRO A 265 -0.67 7.36 27.72
CA PRO A 265 0.09 6.20 28.23
C PRO A 265 -0.47 4.83 27.82
N ASP A 266 -1.76 4.75 27.47
CA ASP A 266 -2.40 3.53 26.96
C ASP A 266 -2.17 3.28 25.47
N GLY A 267 -1.47 4.19 24.79
CA GLY A 267 -1.18 4.14 23.35
C GLY A 267 -2.24 4.83 22.48
N SER A 268 -3.35 5.32 23.04
CA SER A 268 -4.37 6.04 22.28
C SER A 268 -3.90 7.45 21.93
N GLY A 269 -4.07 7.85 20.66
CA GLY A 269 -3.51 9.06 20.09
C GLY A 269 -4.54 9.93 19.38
N ARG A 270 -4.44 11.25 19.58
CA ARG A 270 -5.37 12.25 19.01
C ARG A 270 -4.62 13.39 18.34
N ILE A 271 -5.19 13.88 17.24
CA ILE A 271 -4.67 15.04 16.49
C ILE A 271 -5.22 16.34 17.08
N TYR A 272 -4.30 17.21 17.47
CA TYR A 272 -4.53 18.65 17.51
C TYR A 272 -4.08 19.24 16.18
N ALA A 273 -4.90 20.06 15.52
CA ALA A 273 -4.56 20.70 14.25
C ALA A 273 -4.80 22.22 14.31
N THR A 274 -3.95 22.99 13.65
CA THR A 274 -4.10 24.47 13.52
C THR A 274 -5.00 24.87 12.36
N GLU A 275 -5.33 23.93 11.45
CA GLU A 275 -6.26 24.11 10.33
C GLU A 275 -7.12 22.85 10.09
N PRO A 276 -8.26 22.95 9.38
CA PRO A 276 -9.16 21.80 9.16
C PRO A 276 -8.54 20.62 8.40
N SER A 277 -7.43 20.84 7.67
CA SER A 277 -6.78 19.80 6.85
C SER A 277 -5.50 19.22 7.46
N GLY A 278 -5.10 19.70 8.65
CA GLY A 278 -3.96 19.18 9.39
C GLY A 278 -4.22 17.80 9.99
N GLY A 279 -3.24 16.91 9.91
CA GLY A 279 -3.37 15.54 10.38
C GLY A 279 -2.06 14.75 10.39
N ALA A 280 -2.21 13.43 10.44
CA ALA A 280 -1.12 12.48 10.32
C ALA A 280 -1.48 11.34 9.36
N TRP A 281 -0.46 10.65 8.86
CA TRP A 281 -0.55 9.49 7.97
C TRP A 281 0.09 8.30 8.65
N LEU A 282 -0.63 7.19 8.71
CA LEU A 282 -0.10 5.91 9.11
C LEU A 282 0.08 5.02 7.87
N VAL A 283 1.32 4.59 7.63
CA VAL A 283 1.74 3.74 6.51
C VAL A 283 1.99 2.33 7.02
N ASP A 284 1.37 1.35 6.39
CA ASP A 284 1.65 -0.07 6.63
C ASP A 284 2.94 -0.49 5.90
N GLY A 285 3.98 -0.86 6.66
CA GLY A 285 5.27 -1.27 6.10
C GLY A 285 5.34 -2.71 5.59
N ALA A 286 4.27 -3.51 5.65
CA ALA A 286 4.30 -4.92 5.25
C ALA A 286 4.69 -5.12 3.78
N ALA A 287 4.13 -4.30 2.88
CA ALA A 287 4.45 -4.30 1.44
C ALA A 287 5.80 -3.64 1.10
N LEU A 288 6.54 -3.16 2.11
CA LEU A 288 7.83 -2.48 1.97
C LEU A 288 9.00 -3.35 2.49
N ARG A 289 8.75 -4.64 2.76
CA ARG A 289 9.77 -5.61 3.19
C ARG A 289 10.42 -6.30 2.00
N GLY A 290 11.67 -6.74 2.16
CA GLY A 290 12.38 -7.53 1.15
C GLY A 290 12.76 -6.78 -0.13
N VAL A 291 12.74 -5.44 -0.10
CA VAL A 291 13.14 -4.58 -1.24
C VAL A 291 14.60 -4.87 -1.60
N ALA A 292 14.86 -5.10 -2.89
CA ALA A 292 16.18 -5.46 -3.39
C ALA A 292 17.20 -4.32 -3.20
N ALA A 293 18.48 -4.68 -3.06
CA ALA A 293 19.57 -3.72 -3.00
C ALA A 293 19.91 -3.19 -4.40
N GLY A 294 19.65 -1.90 -4.62
CA GLY A 294 19.89 -1.20 -5.88
C GLY A 294 18.69 -1.25 -6.83
N GLY A 295 18.25 -0.08 -7.29
CA GLY A 295 17.06 0.10 -8.12
C GLY A 295 15.96 0.86 -7.39
N ALA A 296 14.95 1.30 -8.16
CA ALA A 296 13.80 2.00 -7.60
C ALA A 296 12.91 1.06 -6.76
N LEU A 297 12.21 1.63 -5.79
CA LEU A 297 11.17 0.94 -5.05
C LEU A 297 10.05 0.51 -6.01
N ASP A 298 9.80 -0.80 -6.11
CA ASP A 298 8.59 -1.38 -6.70
C ASP A 298 7.75 -1.96 -5.56
N ALA A 299 6.79 -1.18 -5.09
CA ALA A 299 5.83 -1.58 -4.07
C ALA A 299 4.42 -1.32 -4.65
N PRO A 300 3.78 -2.33 -5.26
CA PRO A 300 2.58 -2.11 -6.08
C PRO A 300 1.35 -1.69 -5.27
N ARG A 301 1.37 -1.90 -3.95
CA ARG A 301 0.24 -1.60 -3.06
C ARG A 301 0.70 -1.42 -1.62
N VAL A 302 0.72 -0.18 -1.15
CA VAL A 302 1.02 0.18 0.23
C VAL A 302 -0.22 0.86 0.82
N ARG A 303 -0.72 0.35 1.94
CA ARG A 303 -1.89 0.89 2.62
C ARG A 303 -1.52 2.12 3.45
N VAL A 304 -2.27 3.19 3.28
CA VAL A 304 -2.08 4.47 3.98
C VAL A 304 -3.40 4.93 4.58
N THR A 305 -3.37 5.21 5.88
CA THR A 305 -4.54 5.59 6.67
C THR A 305 -4.38 7.03 7.16
N GLY A 306 -5.37 7.88 6.84
CA GLY A 306 -5.42 9.27 7.29
C GLY A 306 -5.97 9.38 8.71
N ILE A 307 -5.28 10.17 9.55
CA ILE A 307 -5.64 10.46 10.93
C ILE A 307 -5.92 11.96 11.03
N GLY A 308 -7.15 12.33 11.38
CA GLY A 308 -7.56 13.73 11.61
C GLY A 308 -8.06 13.95 13.03
N ALA A 309 -8.56 15.15 13.33
CA ALA A 309 -9.05 15.52 14.67
C ALA A 309 -10.20 14.61 15.18
N GLY A 310 -10.98 14.00 14.28
CA GLY A 310 -12.03 13.03 14.62
C GLY A 310 -11.55 11.59 14.84
N SER A 311 -10.30 11.28 14.52
CA SER A 311 -9.75 9.92 14.57
C SER A 311 -9.17 9.56 15.94
N VAL A 312 -8.94 8.27 16.19
CA VAL A 312 -8.07 7.79 17.28
C VAL A 312 -7.09 6.78 16.69
N VAL A 313 -5.80 7.00 16.85
CA VAL A 313 -4.76 6.00 16.50
C VAL A 313 -4.33 5.25 17.76
N HIS A 314 -4.02 3.96 17.66
CA HIS A 314 -3.51 3.16 18.77
C HIS A 314 -2.11 2.66 18.45
N LEU A 315 -1.12 3.07 19.25
CA LEU A 315 0.29 2.72 19.05
C LEU A 315 0.79 1.81 20.19
N PRO A 316 1.67 0.83 19.91
CA PRO A 316 2.29 0.52 18.62
C PRO A 316 1.42 -0.37 17.69
N ALA A 317 0.15 -0.64 18.03
CA ALA A 317 -0.71 -1.58 17.30
C ALA A 317 -1.05 -1.17 15.85
N GLY A 318 -1.02 0.13 15.53
CA GLY A 318 -1.26 0.65 14.19
C GLY A 318 -2.73 0.67 13.75
N THR A 319 -3.68 0.50 14.67
CA THR A 319 -5.11 0.60 14.35
C THR A 319 -5.59 2.05 14.43
N VAL A 320 -6.51 2.44 13.55
CA VAL A 320 -7.11 3.78 13.52
C VAL A 320 -8.63 3.68 13.53
N GLU A 321 -9.26 4.24 14.55
CA GLU A 321 -10.70 4.46 14.61
C GLU A 321 -11.07 5.72 13.83
N ARG A 322 -12.17 5.65 13.07
CA ARG A 322 -12.70 6.77 12.26
C ARG A 322 -11.60 7.47 11.43
N PRO A 323 -10.88 6.73 10.56
CA PRO A 323 -9.87 7.33 9.71
C PRO A 323 -10.52 8.33 8.74
N THR A 324 -9.80 9.40 8.40
CA THR A 324 -10.30 10.41 7.44
C THR A 324 -10.32 9.87 6.00
N PHE A 325 -9.43 8.92 5.70
CA PHE A 325 -9.45 8.09 4.51
C PHE A 325 -8.65 6.80 4.74
N VAL A 326 -8.91 5.78 3.92
CA VAL A 326 -8.01 4.64 3.73
C VAL A 326 -7.75 4.54 2.23
N ARG A 327 -6.49 4.75 1.82
CA ARG A 327 -6.05 4.77 0.42
C ARG A 327 -4.90 3.79 0.23
N ASN A 328 -4.75 3.31 -0.99
CA ASN A 328 -3.63 2.48 -1.38
C ASN A 328 -2.77 3.24 -2.38
N TYR A 329 -1.45 3.08 -2.31
CA TYR A 329 -0.51 3.73 -3.21
C TYR A 329 0.44 2.70 -3.82
N ALA A 330 0.74 2.84 -5.10
CA ALA A 330 1.81 2.13 -5.78
C ALA A 330 3.05 3.03 -5.85
N ALA A 331 4.20 2.51 -5.43
CA ALA A 331 5.50 3.10 -5.72
C ALA A 331 6.14 2.35 -6.88
N ARG A 332 6.49 3.05 -7.96
CA ARG A 332 7.21 2.50 -9.12
C ARG A 332 8.13 3.56 -9.73
N ALA A 333 9.33 3.16 -10.15
CA ALA A 333 10.27 3.99 -10.93
C ALA A 333 10.65 5.38 -10.34
N GLY A 334 10.41 5.62 -9.05
CA GLY A 334 10.63 6.92 -8.41
C GLY A 334 9.36 7.74 -8.15
N GLU A 335 8.20 7.26 -8.57
CA GLU A 335 6.91 7.94 -8.48
C GLU A 335 5.95 7.21 -7.53
N LEU A 336 4.99 7.97 -6.99
CA LEU A 336 3.81 7.42 -6.29
C LEU A 336 2.56 7.71 -7.13
N ALA A 337 1.75 6.68 -7.33
CA ALA A 337 0.39 6.79 -7.82
C ALA A 337 -0.59 6.28 -6.75
N GLU A 338 -1.72 6.96 -6.57
CA GLU A 338 -2.85 6.39 -5.83
C GLU A 338 -3.48 5.28 -6.66
N VAL A 339 -3.80 4.14 -6.04
CA VAL A 339 -4.42 2.99 -6.70
C VAL A 339 -5.71 2.59 -5.99
N PRO A 340 -6.72 2.07 -6.71
CA PRO A 340 -8.03 1.77 -6.11
C PRO A 340 -7.95 0.83 -4.91
N ARG A 341 -8.75 1.11 -3.87
CA ARG A 341 -8.87 0.25 -2.67
C ARG A 341 -9.36 -1.15 -3.02
N TRP A 342 -10.15 -1.31 -4.06
CA TRP A 342 -10.46 -2.57 -4.71
C TRP A 342 -10.87 -2.27 -6.16
N SER A 343 -10.78 -3.27 -7.05
CA SER A 343 -11.19 -3.15 -8.45
C SER A 343 -11.81 -4.45 -8.96
N LEU A 344 -12.81 -4.33 -9.83
CA LEU A 344 -13.55 -5.44 -10.42
C LEU A 344 -13.75 -5.14 -11.91
N ALA A 345 -13.51 -6.13 -12.76
CA ALA A 345 -13.93 -6.12 -14.16
C ALA A 345 -14.66 -7.40 -14.51
N ILE A 346 -15.62 -7.30 -15.44
CA ILE A 346 -16.42 -8.43 -15.91
C ILE A 346 -16.49 -8.45 -17.44
N HIS A 347 -16.80 -9.62 -17.99
CA HIS A 347 -17.32 -9.75 -19.35
C HIS A 347 -18.53 -10.69 -19.39
N GLY A 348 -19.44 -10.41 -20.33
CA GLY A 348 -20.59 -11.25 -20.68
C GLY A 348 -20.42 -11.96 -22.03
N GLY A 349 -19.21 -11.92 -22.61
CA GLY A 349 -18.88 -12.58 -23.86
C GLY A 349 -18.47 -11.64 -25.00
N ALA A 350 -17.61 -12.15 -25.87
CA ALA A 350 -17.29 -11.62 -27.19
C ALA A 350 -18.14 -12.33 -28.27
N GLY A 351 -18.25 -11.75 -29.47
CA GLY A 351 -19.04 -12.26 -30.59
C GLY A 351 -20.37 -11.53 -30.78
N ILE A 352 -20.38 -10.21 -30.70
CA ILE A 352 -21.62 -9.41 -30.63
C ILE A 352 -22.16 -9.07 -32.02
N ILE A 353 -23.47 -9.25 -32.12
CA ILE A 353 -24.37 -8.78 -33.19
C ILE A 353 -23.98 -7.38 -33.67
N GLU A 354 -23.86 -7.19 -34.99
CA GLU A 354 -23.62 -5.88 -35.60
C GLU A 354 -24.53 -4.80 -34.99
N ARG A 355 -23.99 -3.59 -34.75
CA ARG A 355 -24.71 -2.47 -34.11
C ARG A 355 -26.11 -2.21 -34.72
N ALA A 356 -26.28 -2.46 -36.02
CA ALA A 356 -27.54 -2.32 -36.75
C ALA A 356 -28.65 -3.32 -36.35
N ALA A 357 -28.31 -4.45 -35.73
CA ALA A 357 -29.24 -5.49 -35.31
C ALA A 357 -29.43 -5.57 -33.77
N MET A 358 -28.82 -4.65 -33.01
CA MET A 358 -29.12 -4.45 -31.59
C MET A 358 -30.27 -3.46 -31.42
N THR A 359 -31.34 -3.85 -30.71
CA THR A 359 -32.39 -2.89 -30.33
C THR A 359 -31.99 -2.13 -29.06
N ALA A 360 -32.41 -0.88 -28.93
CA ALA A 360 -32.16 -0.07 -27.73
C ALA A 360 -32.64 -0.75 -26.44
N ASP A 361 -33.69 -1.57 -26.51
CA ASP A 361 -34.23 -2.32 -25.36
C ASP A 361 -33.33 -3.49 -24.98
N LYS A 362 -32.83 -4.26 -25.95
CA LYS A 362 -31.82 -5.30 -25.70
C LYS A 362 -30.52 -4.70 -25.15
N GLU A 363 -30.06 -3.57 -25.73
CA GLU A 363 -28.85 -2.89 -25.26
C GLU A 363 -28.97 -2.44 -23.80
N ARG A 364 -30.09 -1.79 -23.43
CA ARG A 364 -30.34 -1.41 -22.02
C ARG A 364 -30.40 -2.62 -21.09
N ALA A 365 -30.97 -3.74 -21.52
CA ALA A 365 -31.03 -4.96 -20.73
C ALA A 365 -29.62 -5.53 -20.46
N TYR A 366 -28.77 -5.64 -21.49
CA TYR A 366 -27.37 -6.06 -21.33
C TYR A 366 -26.59 -5.13 -20.38
N ARG A 367 -26.73 -3.81 -20.51
CA ARG A 367 -26.06 -2.84 -19.63
C ARG A 367 -26.54 -2.96 -18.18
N ALA A 368 -27.85 -3.13 -17.96
CA ALA A 368 -28.42 -3.32 -16.63
C ALA A 368 -27.93 -4.62 -15.96
N ALA A 369 -27.81 -5.71 -16.71
CA ALA A 369 -27.30 -6.98 -16.20
C ALA A 369 -25.79 -6.90 -15.85
N LEU A 370 -24.99 -6.22 -16.68
CA LEU A 370 -23.58 -5.92 -16.37
C LEU A 370 -23.43 -5.04 -15.12
N ASP A 371 -24.24 -3.99 -14.98
CA ASP A 371 -24.30 -3.15 -13.78
C ASP A 371 -24.66 -3.96 -12.53
N GLN A 372 -25.67 -4.84 -12.61
CA GLN A 372 -26.06 -5.71 -11.50
C GLN A 372 -24.93 -6.67 -11.08
N ALA A 373 -24.22 -7.27 -12.03
CA ALA A 373 -23.09 -8.16 -11.75
C ALA A 373 -21.90 -7.41 -11.11
N LEU A 374 -21.58 -6.20 -11.59
CA LEU A 374 -20.58 -5.32 -10.99
C LEU A 374 -20.96 -4.94 -9.54
N ARG A 375 -22.22 -4.57 -9.30
CA ARG A 375 -22.71 -4.23 -7.94
C ARG A 375 -22.68 -5.42 -6.99
N ALA A 376 -22.97 -6.63 -7.48
CA ALA A 376 -22.92 -7.85 -6.66
C ALA A 376 -21.49 -8.15 -6.18
N GLY A 377 -20.50 -8.09 -7.07
CA GLY A 377 -19.09 -8.24 -6.70
C GLY A 377 -18.56 -7.07 -5.85
N GLY A 378 -18.90 -5.83 -6.21
CA GLY A 378 -18.54 -4.62 -5.46
C GLY A 378 -19.06 -4.63 -4.02
N ALA A 379 -20.29 -5.10 -3.79
CA ALA A 379 -20.87 -5.22 -2.44
C ALA A 379 -20.17 -6.24 -1.53
N VAL A 380 -19.39 -7.18 -2.08
CA VAL A 380 -18.48 -8.06 -1.34
C VAL A 380 -17.20 -7.29 -0.98
N LEU A 381 -16.59 -6.63 -1.96
CA LEU A 381 -15.33 -5.90 -1.80
C LEU A 381 -15.44 -4.69 -0.87
N ASP A 382 -16.57 -3.97 -0.88
CA ASP A 382 -16.83 -2.84 0.01
C ASP A 382 -16.88 -3.22 1.49
N LYS A 383 -17.28 -4.45 1.78
CA LYS A 383 -17.28 -5.04 3.13
C LYS A 383 -15.92 -5.61 3.53
N GLY A 384 -14.90 -5.52 2.67
CA GLY A 384 -13.59 -6.14 2.86
C GLY A 384 -13.56 -7.64 2.59
N GLY A 385 -14.50 -8.17 1.79
CA GLY A 385 -14.47 -9.56 1.33
C GLY A 385 -13.36 -9.83 0.31
N ALA A 386 -12.98 -11.10 0.15
CA ALA A 386 -11.89 -11.50 -0.72
C ALA A 386 -12.24 -11.36 -2.22
N ALA A 387 -11.23 -11.12 -3.05
CA ALA A 387 -11.38 -11.03 -4.52
C ALA A 387 -12.06 -12.29 -5.10
N LEU A 388 -11.75 -13.45 -4.53
CA LEU A 388 -12.28 -14.76 -4.89
C LEU A 388 -13.81 -14.87 -4.68
N ASP A 389 -14.33 -14.26 -3.63
CA ASP A 389 -15.77 -14.25 -3.33
C ASP A 389 -16.50 -13.23 -4.23
N ALA A 390 -15.83 -12.12 -4.55
CA ALA A 390 -16.36 -11.08 -5.42
C ALA A 390 -16.51 -11.54 -6.89
N VAL A 391 -15.53 -12.26 -7.44
CA VAL A 391 -15.64 -12.82 -8.80
C VAL A 391 -16.72 -13.89 -8.90
N ALA A 392 -16.89 -14.73 -7.86
CA ALA A 392 -17.98 -15.70 -7.80
C ALA A 392 -19.36 -15.01 -7.71
N ALA A 393 -19.50 -13.97 -6.88
CA ALA A 393 -20.73 -13.20 -6.76
C ALA A 393 -21.13 -12.49 -8.07
N ALA A 394 -20.16 -11.93 -8.80
CA ALA A 394 -20.40 -11.33 -10.11
C ALA A 394 -20.81 -12.38 -11.16
N VAL A 395 -20.10 -13.51 -11.24
CA VAL A 395 -20.42 -14.58 -12.22
C VAL A 395 -21.77 -15.24 -11.92
N ARG A 396 -22.16 -15.44 -10.66
CA ARG A 396 -23.51 -15.93 -10.30
C ARG A 396 -24.64 -15.10 -10.92
N VAL A 397 -24.52 -13.77 -10.91
CA VAL A 397 -25.52 -12.88 -11.53
C VAL A 397 -25.59 -13.12 -13.05
N LEU A 398 -24.43 -13.28 -13.69
CA LEU A 398 -24.35 -13.54 -15.13
C LEU A 398 -24.79 -14.96 -15.51
N GLU A 399 -24.72 -15.93 -14.59
CA GLU A 399 -25.25 -17.30 -14.74
C GLU A 399 -26.77 -17.39 -14.49
N ASP A 400 -27.38 -16.45 -13.77
CA ASP A 400 -28.83 -16.38 -13.56
C ASP A 400 -29.56 -15.57 -14.65
N ASP A 401 -28.83 -14.70 -15.37
CA ASP A 401 -29.40 -13.82 -16.39
C ASP A 401 -29.50 -14.51 -17.77
N PRO A 402 -30.71 -14.70 -18.33
CA PRO A 402 -30.96 -15.46 -19.55
C PRO A 402 -30.35 -14.86 -20.84
N LEU A 403 -29.79 -13.64 -20.78
CA LEU A 403 -29.13 -13.00 -21.92
C LEU A 403 -27.76 -13.62 -22.23
N PHE A 404 -27.01 -14.03 -21.20
CA PHE A 404 -25.66 -14.55 -21.37
C PHE A 404 -25.63 -16.06 -21.61
N ASN A 405 -24.50 -16.59 -22.07
CA ASN A 405 -24.32 -18.02 -22.34
C ASN A 405 -23.49 -18.69 -21.22
N ALA A 406 -24.00 -18.58 -20.00
CA ALA A 406 -23.57 -19.34 -18.83
C ALA A 406 -24.79 -19.61 -17.95
N GLY A 407 -24.84 -20.73 -17.23
CA GLY A 407 -26.04 -21.11 -16.47
C GLY A 407 -27.33 -21.02 -17.30
N ARG A 408 -28.26 -20.18 -16.88
CA ARG A 408 -29.49 -19.86 -17.61
C ARG A 408 -29.19 -19.00 -18.83
N GLY A 409 -29.60 -19.47 -20.00
CA GLY A 409 -29.20 -18.85 -21.27
C GLY A 409 -28.00 -19.52 -21.93
N ALA A 410 -27.46 -20.59 -21.35
CA ALA A 410 -26.51 -21.46 -22.01
C ALA A 410 -27.00 -21.97 -23.38
N VAL A 411 -26.07 -22.09 -24.32
CA VAL A 411 -26.28 -22.71 -25.64
C VAL A 411 -26.47 -24.22 -25.52
N PHE A 412 -27.00 -24.82 -26.58
CA PHE A 412 -27.28 -26.24 -26.66
C PHE A 412 -26.19 -27.02 -27.41
N THR A 413 -25.95 -28.25 -26.99
CA THR A 413 -25.21 -29.26 -27.78
C THR A 413 -25.95 -29.64 -29.06
N ALA A 414 -25.29 -30.36 -29.97
CA ALA A 414 -25.92 -30.89 -31.18
C ALA A 414 -27.14 -31.76 -30.88
N GLU A 415 -27.15 -32.47 -29.74
CA GLU A 415 -28.23 -33.33 -29.25
C GLU A 415 -29.39 -32.53 -28.62
N GLY A 416 -29.17 -31.25 -28.29
CA GLY A 416 -30.20 -30.36 -27.72
C GLY A 416 -30.25 -30.36 -26.19
N ARG A 417 -29.10 -30.57 -25.52
CA ARG A 417 -28.94 -30.42 -24.06
C ARG A 417 -28.09 -29.20 -23.72
N ASN A 418 -28.16 -28.71 -22.50
CA ASN A 418 -27.17 -27.79 -21.96
C ASN A 418 -26.08 -28.60 -21.23
N GLU A 419 -24.82 -28.23 -21.46
CA GLU A 419 -23.64 -28.82 -20.82
C GLU A 419 -22.73 -27.65 -20.43
N LEU A 420 -22.43 -27.49 -19.15
CA LEU A 420 -21.84 -26.27 -18.60
C LEU A 420 -20.40 -26.50 -18.16
N ASP A 421 -19.55 -25.48 -18.36
CA ASP A 421 -18.13 -25.48 -18.02
C ASP A 421 -17.80 -24.22 -17.20
N ALA A 422 -17.01 -24.32 -16.13
CA ALA A 422 -16.57 -23.17 -15.35
C ALA A 422 -15.22 -23.41 -14.64
N ALA A 423 -14.50 -22.33 -14.30
CA ALA A 423 -13.36 -22.36 -13.39
C ALA A 423 -13.22 -21.10 -12.54
N ILE A 424 -12.54 -21.24 -11.41
CA ILE A 424 -12.16 -20.17 -10.50
C ILE A 424 -10.73 -20.38 -9.99
N MET A 425 -9.98 -19.30 -9.74
CA MET A 425 -8.61 -19.35 -9.25
C MET A 425 -8.29 -18.23 -8.25
N ASP A 426 -7.68 -18.60 -7.12
CA ASP A 426 -7.11 -17.68 -6.12
C ASP A 426 -5.66 -17.33 -6.50
N GLY A 427 -5.41 -16.07 -6.83
CA GLY A 427 -4.07 -15.59 -7.17
C GLY A 427 -3.08 -15.59 -6.01
N ARG A 428 -3.54 -15.58 -4.75
CA ARG A 428 -2.67 -15.63 -3.57
C ARG A 428 -2.06 -17.01 -3.37
N THR A 429 -2.87 -18.06 -3.43
CA THR A 429 -2.44 -19.44 -3.16
C THR A 429 -2.19 -20.28 -4.41
N GLN A 430 -2.59 -19.79 -5.59
CA GLN A 430 -2.67 -20.54 -6.86
C GLN A 430 -3.56 -21.79 -6.78
N LYS A 431 -4.39 -21.92 -5.74
CA LYS A 431 -5.49 -22.88 -5.73
C LYS A 431 -6.47 -22.53 -6.85
N ALA A 432 -6.97 -23.56 -7.50
CA ALA A 432 -7.95 -23.45 -8.56
C ALA A 432 -8.95 -24.60 -8.47
N GLY A 433 -10.16 -24.36 -8.96
CA GLY A 433 -11.20 -25.37 -9.11
C GLY A 433 -11.92 -25.18 -10.43
N ALA A 434 -12.30 -26.27 -11.07
CA ALA A 434 -12.84 -26.29 -12.42
C ALA A 434 -13.81 -27.45 -12.63
N VAL A 435 -14.78 -27.23 -13.51
CA VAL A 435 -15.79 -28.20 -13.91
C VAL A 435 -16.07 -28.13 -15.39
N ALA A 436 -16.34 -29.28 -16.02
CA ALA A 436 -16.74 -29.33 -17.41
C ALA A 436 -17.83 -30.38 -17.68
N GLY A 437 -18.72 -30.08 -18.62
CA GLY A 437 -19.81 -30.96 -19.04
C GLY A 437 -20.85 -31.24 -17.96
N ILE A 438 -21.04 -30.34 -16.98
CA ILE A 438 -22.03 -30.52 -15.91
C ILE A 438 -23.44 -30.17 -16.41
N THR A 439 -24.47 -30.75 -15.80
CA THR A 439 -25.84 -30.71 -16.35
C THR A 439 -26.92 -30.31 -15.33
N ARG A 440 -26.59 -30.21 -14.04
CA ARG A 440 -27.60 -30.00 -12.98
C ARG A 440 -27.32 -28.88 -11.99
N THR A 441 -26.07 -28.46 -11.78
CA THR A 441 -25.79 -27.37 -10.83
C THR A 441 -26.27 -26.04 -11.40
N ARG A 442 -27.06 -25.27 -10.62
CA ARG A 442 -27.59 -23.98 -11.06
C ARG A 442 -26.48 -22.99 -11.42
N HIS A 443 -25.49 -22.88 -10.54
CA HIS A 443 -24.34 -21.98 -10.66
C HIS A 443 -23.05 -22.81 -10.84
N PRO A 444 -22.63 -23.11 -12.07
CA PRO A 444 -21.37 -23.82 -12.34
C PRO A 444 -20.14 -23.26 -11.61
N ILE A 445 -20.07 -21.93 -11.42
CA ILE A 445 -18.96 -21.30 -10.70
C ILE A 445 -18.86 -21.74 -9.23
N ASP A 446 -19.99 -22.06 -8.59
CA ASP A 446 -20.02 -22.54 -7.21
C ASP A 446 -19.51 -23.97 -7.09
N LEU A 447 -19.78 -24.81 -8.09
CA LEU A 447 -19.21 -26.16 -8.13
C LEU A 447 -17.70 -26.09 -8.39
N ALA A 448 -17.25 -25.21 -9.29
CA ALA A 448 -15.82 -24.94 -9.46
C ALA A 448 -15.18 -24.49 -8.14
N ARG A 449 -15.81 -23.59 -7.38
CA ARG A 449 -15.35 -23.17 -6.05
C ARG A 449 -15.34 -24.33 -5.03
N ALA A 450 -16.37 -25.16 -5.01
CA ALA A 450 -16.45 -26.32 -4.11
C ALA A 450 -15.39 -27.39 -4.44
N VAL A 451 -15.02 -27.58 -5.72
CA VAL A 451 -13.90 -28.45 -6.11
C VAL A 451 -12.59 -27.97 -5.47
N MET A 452 -12.33 -26.66 -5.49
CA MET A 452 -11.11 -26.06 -4.93
C MET A 452 -11.05 -26.11 -3.39
N ASP A 453 -12.17 -25.89 -2.71
CA ASP A 453 -12.22 -25.77 -1.25
C ASP A 453 -12.52 -27.08 -0.53
N HIS A 454 -13.19 -28.04 -1.19
CA HIS A 454 -13.71 -29.27 -0.58
C HIS A 454 -13.26 -30.56 -1.28
N SER A 455 -12.24 -30.49 -2.16
CA SER A 455 -11.60 -31.67 -2.74
C SER A 455 -10.06 -31.50 -2.81
N PRO A 456 -9.29 -32.59 -2.97
CA PRO A 456 -7.86 -32.52 -3.26
C PRO A 456 -7.57 -32.34 -4.77
N HIS A 457 -8.58 -32.02 -5.58
CA HIS A 457 -8.51 -31.97 -7.04
C HIS A 457 -8.70 -30.55 -7.58
N VAL A 458 -8.19 -30.30 -8.79
CA VAL A 458 -8.38 -29.02 -9.50
C VAL A 458 -9.56 -29.08 -10.47
N MET A 459 -9.87 -30.24 -11.06
CA MET A 459 -10.90 -30.35 -12.09
C MET A 459 -11.72 -31.63 -11.95
N LEU A 460 -13.05 -31.53 -11.99
CA LEU A 460 -13.99 -32.64 -12.11
C LEU A 460 -14.82 -32.51 -13.39
N ILE A 461 -15.33 -33.62 -13.94
CA ILE A 461 -16.12 -33.59 -15.19
C ILE A 461 -17.39 -34.42 -15.14
N GLY A 462 -18.39 -33.99 -15.90
CA GLY A 462 -19.61 -34.75 -16.23
C GLY A 462 -20.37 -35.28 -15.01
N PRO A 463 -20.92 -36.51 -15.07
CA PRO A 463 -21.70 -37.10 -13.97
C PRO A 463 -20.95 -37.20 -12.64
N GLY A 464 -19.61 -37.24 -12.64
CA GLY A 464 -18.81 -37.23 -11.42
C GLY A 464 -18.86 -35.88 -10.70
N ALA A 465 -18.82 -34.78 -11.48
CA ALA A 465 -18.97 -33.43 -10.98
C ALA A 465 -20.42 -33.14 -10.54
N ASP A 466 -21.42 -33.56 -11.32
CA ASP A 466 -22.84 -33.43 -10.92
C ASP A 466 -23.13 -34.21 -9.61
N ARG A 467 -22.52 -35.39 -9.40
CA ARG A 467 -22.65 -36.12 -8.12
C ARG A 467 -21.98 -35.35 -6.96
N PHE A 468 -20.76 -34.87 -7.16
CA PHE A 468 -20.05 -34.06 -6.16
C PHE A 468 -20.85 -32.81 -5.79
N SER A 469 -21.53 -32.17 -6.74
CA SER A 469 -22.43 -31.03 -6.49
C SER A 469 -23.53 -31.32 -5.48
N VAL A 470 -24.18 -32.48 -5.62
CA VAL A 470 -25.20 -32.95 -4.68
C VAL A 470 -24.60 -33.28 -3.32
N GLU A 471 -23.41 -33.91 -3.28
CA GLU A 471 -22.68 -34.23 -2.04
C GLU A 471 -22.26 -32.96 -1.27
N GLN A 472 -21.95 -31.86 -1.97
CA GLN A 472 -21.65 -30.54 -1.37
C GLN A 472 -22.91 -29.70 -1.06
N GLY A 473 -24.11 -30.21 -1.35
CA GLY A 473 -25.37 -29.53 -1.05
C GLY A 473 -25.66 -28.27 -1.87
N LEU A 474 -25.07 -28.14 -3.07
CA LEU A 474 -25.28 -26.98 -3.95
C LEU A 474 -26.67 -27.00 -4.61
N GLU A 475 -27.19 -25.82 -4.99
CA GLU A 475 -28.49 -25.70 -5.64
C GLU A 475 -28.51 -26.43 -7.00
N GLN A 476 -29.45 -27.36 -7.13
CA GLN A 476 -29.68 -28.12 -8.37
C GLN A 476 -30.84 -27.47 -9.14
N ALA A 477 -30.62 -27.21 -10.42
CA ALA A 477 -31.64 -26.77 -11.36
C ALA A 477 -32.22 -27.95 -12.15
N ASP A 478 -33.48 -27.81 -12.58
CA ASP A 478 -34.01 -28.68 -13.63
C ASP A 478 -33.36 -28.32 -14.98
N PRO A 479 -33.02 -29.28 -15.85
CA PRO A 479 -32.46 -28.97 -17.17
C PRO A 479 -33.28 -27.97 -18.01
N ALA A 480 -34.60 -27.90 -17.81
CA ALA A 480 -35.47 -26.92 -18.47
C ALA A 480 -35.27 -25.48 -17.97
N TRP A 481 -34.63 -25.25 -16.81
CA TRP A 481 -34.31 -23.93 -16.29
C TRP A 481 -33.20 -23.24 -17.09
N PHE A 482 -32.19 -24.00 -17.54
CA PHE A 482 -31.08 -23.46 -18.35
C PHE A 482 -31.54 -22.99 -19.73
N ARG A 483 -32.63 -23.57 -20.26
CA ARG A 483 -33.20 -23.27 -21.57
C ARG A 483 -33.76 -21.84 -21.64
N THR A 484 -33.41 -21.15 -22.72
CA THR A 484 -34.20 -20.03 -23.24
C THR A 484 -34.65 -20.33 -24.67
N GLU A 485 -35.76 -19.73 -25.09
CA GLU A 485 -36.29 -19.97 -26.44
C GLU A 485 -35.39 -19.37 -27.53
N GLU A 486 -34.72 -18.24 -27.25
CA GLU A 486 -33.74 -17.63 -28.17
C GLU A 486 -32.58 -18.59 -28.47
N ARG A 487 -31.99 -19.22 -27.44
CA ARG A 487 -30.91 -20.21 -27.60
C ARG A 487 -31.39 -21.49 -28.29
N TRP A 488 -32.66 -21.88 -28.09
CA TRP A 488 -33.23 -23.02 -28.80
C TRP A 488 -33.40 -22.75 -30.30
N GLN A 489 -33.89 -21.56 -30.67
CA GLN A 489 -34.00 -21.16 -32.08
C GLN A 489 -32.62 -21.05 -32.75
N GLN A 490 -31.58 -20.62 -32.03
CA GLN A 490 -30.18 -20.67 -32.50
C GLN A 490 -29.75 -22.12 -32.84
N LEU A 491 -30.04 -23.11 -31.98
CA LEU A 491 -29.78 -24.53 -32.30
C LEU A 491 -30.55 -25.01 -33.54
N LEU A 492 -31.84 -24.66 -33.66
CA LEU A 492 -32.65 -25.06 -34.82
C LEU A 492 -32.12 -24.45 -36.12
N ALA A 493 -31.68 -23.18 -36.09
CA ALA A 493 -31.04 -22.53 -37.23
C ALA A 493 -29.70 -23.21 -37.59
N TRP A 494 -28.87 -23.53 -36.58
CA TRP A 494 -27.62 -24.26 -36.77
C TRP A 494 -27.83 -25.66 -37.38
N ARG A 495 -28.84 -26.41 -36.91
CA ARG A 495 -29.20 -27.73 -37.46
C ARG A 495 -29.62 -27.65 -38.94
N ARG A 496 -30.31 -26.58 -39.35
CA ARG A 496 -30.64 -26.31 -40.76
C ARG A 496 -29.39 -25.98 -41.59
N LYS A 497 -28.49 -25.12 -41.07
CA LYS A 497 -27.22 -24.77 -41.75
C LYS A 497 -26.30 -25.98 -41.92
N GLN A 498 -26.19 -26.89 -40.95
CA GLN A 498 -25.36 -28.11 -41.09
C GLN A 498 -25.81 -29.05 -42.23
N GLN A 499 -27.05 -28.92 -42.73
CA GLN A 499 -27.52 -29.66 -43.90
C GLN A 499 -27.10 -29.00 -45.24
N ALA A 500 -26.50 -27.80 -45.22
CA ALA A 500 -26.21 -26.98 -46.38
C ALA A 500 -24.84 -26.25 -46.27
N ALA A 501 -23.76 -27.03 -46.29
CA ALA A 501 -22.35 -26.61 -46.30
C ALA A 501 -21.85 -25.83 -45.06
N ILE A 502 -20.54 -25.88 -44.82
CA ILE A 502 -19.93 -25.56 -43.53
C ILE A 502 -19.53 -24.09 -43.43
N ASP A 503 -20.07 -23.40 -42.42
CA ASP A 503 -19.49 -22.18 -41.86
C ASP A 503 -19.72 -22.15 -40.32
N PRO A 504 -18.68 -22.27 -39.48
CA PRO A 504 -18.79 -22.29 -38.02
C PRO A 504 -19.04 -20.87 -37.47
N THR A 505 -20.27 -20.38 -37.63
CA THR A 505 -20.62 -18.99 -37.31
C THR A 505 -20.62 -18.68 -35.80
N HIS A 506 -19.60 -17.94 -35.36
CA HIS A 506 -19.56 -16.88 -34.34
C HIS A 506 -20.77 -16.77 -33.37
N LEU A 507 -20.99 -17.79 -32.53
CA LEU A 507 -22.00 -17.77 -31.46
C LEU A 507 -21.35 -18.20 -30.14
N PHE A 508 -20.33 -17.44 -29.75
CA PHE A 508 -19.66 -17.52 -28.46
C PHE A 508 -20.35 -16.60 -27.45
N GLY A 509 -20.05 -16.79 -26.17
CA GLY A 509 -20.65 -16.01 -25.11
C GLY A 509 -20.29 -16.58 -23.75
N THR A 510 -18.99 -16.61 -23.44
CA THR A 510 -18.51 -17.00 -22.11
C THR A 510 -18.64 -15.78 -21.19
N VAL A 511 -19.01 -15.98 -19.93
CA VAL A 511 -19.02 -14.91 -18.92
C VAL A 511 -17.81 -15.05 -18.00
N GLY A 512 -17.39 -13.96 -17.38
CA GLY A 512 -16.29 -14.01 -16.42
C GLY A 512 -16.03 -12.72 -15.68
N ALA A 513 -15.19 -12.83 -14.65
CA ALA A 513 -14.83 -11.74 -13.76
C ALA A 513 -13.37 -11.85 -13.31
N VAL A 514 -12.72 -10.70 -13.13
CA VAL A 514 -11.41 -10.56 -12.48
C VAL A 514 -11.48 -9.47 -11.42
N ALA A 515 -10.89 -9.69 -10.25
CA ALA A 515 -10.93 -8.74 -9.14
C ALA A 515 -9.58 -8.58 -8.46
N LEU A 516 -9.38 -7.41 -7.86
CA LEU A 516 -8.34 -7.05 -6.91
C LEU A 516 -9.00 -6.58 -5.61
N ASP A 517 -8.70 -7.22 -4.47
CA ASP A 517 -9.28 -6.85 -3.17
C ASP A 517 -8.46 -5.79 -2.39
N ALA A 518 -8.95 -5.47 -1.20
CA ALA A 518 -8.31 -4.50 -0.29
C ALA A 518 -6.89 -4.92 0.09
N ASP A 519 -6.69 -6.22 0.32
CA ASP A 519 -5.41 -6.83 0.72
C ASP A 519 -4.46 -7.04 -0.48
N GLY A 520 -4.92 -6.74 -1.70
CA GLY A 520 -4.12 -6.82 -2.92
C GLY A 520 -4.08 -8.21 -3.56
N ASN A 521 -5.00 -9.11 -3.20
CA ASN A 521 -5.11 -10.41 -3.85
C ASN A 521 -5.91 -10.30 -5.14
N LEU A 522 -5.46 -11.07 -6.13
CA LEU A 522 -6.10 -11.20 -7.43
C LEU A 522 -6.93 -12.48 -7.48
N ALA A 523 -8.06 -12.46 -8.17
CA ALA A 523 -8.83 -13.66 -8.48
C ALA A 523 -9.44 -13.58 -9.88
N ALA A 524 -9.69 -14.74 -10.47
CA ALA A 524 -10.36 -14.89 -11.77
C ALA A 524 -11.46 -15.97 -11.69
N ALA A 525 -12.57 -15.73 -12.38
CA ALA A 525 -13.68 -16.65 -12.56
C ALA A 525 -14.18 -16.61 -14.01
N THR A 526 -14.54 -17.75 -14.58
CA THR A 526 -15.07 -17.87 -15.94
C THR A 526 -16.11 -19.00 -16.01
N SER A 527 -17.22 -18.80 -16.72
CA SER A 527 -18.31 -19.78 -16.86
C SER A 527 -18.95 -19.71 -18.25
N THR A 528 -19.39 -20.85 -18.80
CA THR A 528 -19.91 -20.94 -20.16
C THR A 528 -20.83 -22.15 -20.41
N GLY A 529 -21.77 -22.01 -21.35
CA GLY A 529 -22.43 -23.14 -22.02
C GLY A 529 -21.59 -23.75 -23.16
N GLY A 530 -20.47 -23.11 -23.51
CA GLY A 530 -19.64 -23.47 -24.67
C GLY A 530 -20.18 -22.85 -25.97
N MET A 531 -20.21 -23.63 -27.05
CA MET A 531 -20.66 -23.17 -28.38
C MET A 531 -21.92 -23.92 -28.86
N THR A 532 -22.78 -23.22 -29.62
CA THR A 532 -24.00 -23.82 -30.18
C THR A 532 -23.66 -25.01 -31.08
N GLY A 533 -24.32 -26.14 -30.82
CA GLY A 533 -24.12 -27.36 -31.60
C GLY A 533 -22.83 -28.13 -31.27
N LYS A 534 -22.18 -27.83 -30.13
CA LYS A 534 -21.02 -28.63 -29.65
C LYS A 534 -21.39 -30.12 -29.56
N ARG A 535 -20.45 -31.00 -29.89
CA ARG A 535 -20.64 -32.46 -29.94
C ARG A 535 -19.78 -33.17 -28.89
N TRP A 536 -20.18 -34.39 -28.54
CA TRP A 536 -19.34 -35.39 -27.85
C TRP A 536 -18.73 -34.96 -26.50
N GLY A 537 -19.32 -33.98 -25.81
CA GLY A 537 -18.76 -33.42 -24.58
C GLY A 537 -17.55 -32.51 -24.80
N ARG A 538 -17.49 -31.77 -25.93
CA ARG A 538 -16.47 -30.74 -26.19
C ARG A 538 -16.36 -29.76 -25.02
N VAL A 539 -15.15 -29.65 -24.48
CA VAL A 539 -14.76 -28.70 -23.43
C VAL A 539 -14.07 -27.50 -24.07
N GLY A 540 -14.41 -26.29 -23.63
CA GLY A 540 -13.78 -25.05 -24.09
C GLY A 540 -12.52 -24.66 -23.30
N ASP A 541 -12.05 -23.43 -23.49
CA ASP A 541 -10.96 -22.79 -22.75
C ASP A 541 -11.35 -22.48 -21.29
N SER A 542 -12.61 -22.16 -21.05
CA SER A 542 -13.10 -21.58 -19.79
C SER A 542 -12.77 -22.39 -18.53
N PRO A 543 -12.91 -23.74 -18.49
CA PRO A 543 -12.53 -24.53 -17.32
C PRO A 543 -11.04 -24.94 -17.31
N ILE A 544 -10.26 -24.56 -18.33
CA ILE A 544 -8.85 -24.93 -18.47
C ILE A 544 -7.98 -23.81 -17.87
N ILE A 545 -7.40 -24.09 -16.71
CA ILE A 545 -6.53 -23.16 -15.99
C ILE A 545 -5.30 -22.82 -16.85
N GLY A 546 -5.11 -21.54 -17.11
CA GLY A 546 -4.08 -21.01 -18.01
C GLY A 546 -4.52 -20.80 -19.46
N ALA A 547 -5.68 -21.30 -19.88
CA ALA A 547 -6.27 -20.97 -21.18
C ALA A 547 -7.35 -19.89 -21.05
N GLY A 548 -8.49 -20.22 -20.43
CA GLY A 548 -9.62 -19.30 -20.24
C GLY A 548 -9.64 -18.59 -18.90
N THR A 549 -9.06 -19.19 -17.85
CA THR A 549 -9.03 -18.65 -16.47
C THR A 549 -7.62 -18.75 -15.90
N TYR A 550 -7.08 -17.66 -15.34
CA TYR A 550 -5.81 -17.71 -14.60
C TYR A 550 -5.73 -16.57 -13.57
N ALA A 551 -5.13 -16.80 -12.41
CA ALA A 551 -4.82 -15.74 -11.45
C ALA A 551 -3.52 -16.01 -10.69
N LYS A 552 -2.70 -14.97 -10.52
CA LYS A 552 -1.49 -15.02 -9.68
C LYS A 552 -1.10 -13.63 -9.17
N ASN A 553 -0.98 -13.49 -7.86
CA ASN A 553 -0.49 -12.27 -7.20
C ASN A 553 0.93 -11.93 -7.71
N GLY A 554 1.21 -10.64 -7.90
CA GLY A 554 2.45 -10.17 -8.51
C GLY A 554 2.56 -10.38 -10.02
N GLN A 555 1.53 -10.94 -10.67
CA GLN A 555 1.40 -11.01 -12.12
C GLN A 555 0.06 -10.38 -12.55
N CYS A 556 -0.94 -11.18 -12.87
CA CYS A 556 -2.30 -10.74 -13.15
C CYS A 556 -3.36 -11.81 -12.86
N ALA A 557 -4.63 -11.40 -12.86
CA ALA A 557 -5.79 -12.25 -13.10
C ALA A 557 -6.32 -12.04 -14.52
N VAL A 558 -6.81 -13.10 -15.16
CA VAL A 558 -7.32 -13.09 -16.54
C VAL A 558 -8.55 -14.00 -16.66
N SER A 559 -9.58 -13.51 -17.36
CA SER A 559 -10.71 -14.31 -17.84
C SER A 559 -10.94 -14.04 -19.32
N ALA A 560 -11.21 -15.07 -20.12
CA ALA A 560 -11.30 -15.01 -21.58
C ALA A 560 -12.68 -15.45 -22.12
N THR A 561 -12.94 -15.10 -23.38
CA THR A 561 -14.14 -15.49 -24.14
C THR A 561 -13.83 -15.52 -25.64
N GLY A 562 -14.27 -16.56 -26.35
CA GLY A 562 -14.15 -16.63 -27.82
C GLY A 562 -14.12 -18.06 -28.36
N SER A 563 -13.45 -18.26 -29.49
CA SER A 563 -13.17 -19.59 -30.05
C SER A 563 -12.17 -20.37 -29.19
N GLY A 564 -12.66 -21.02 -28.13
CA GLY A 564 -11.86 -21.64 -27.07
C GLY A 564 -10.74 -22.58 -27.53
N GLU A 565 -10.89 -23.28 -28.65
CA GLU A 565 -9.83 -24.13 -29.25
C GLU A 565 -8.51 -23.36 -29.48
N TYR A 566 -8.58 -22.07 -29.87
CA TYR A 566 -7.40 -21.25 -30.12
C TYR A 566 -6.84 -20.65 -28.81
N PHE A 567 -7.69 -20.30 -27.84
CA PHE A 567 -7.27 -19.86 -26.51
C PHE A 567 -6.55 -20.96 -25.72
N ILE A 568 -6.96 -22.23 -25.88
CA ILE A 568 -6.22 -23.40 -25.36
C ILE A 568 -4.86 -23.52 -26.05
N ARG A 569 -4.81 -23.46 -27.39
CA ARG A 569 -3.58 -23.62 -28.17
C ARG A 569 -2.53 -22.55 -27.86
N GLU A 570 -2.93 -21.31 -27.62
CA GLU A 570 -2.04 -20.20 -27.21
C GLU A 570 -1.76 -20.16 -25.69
N SER A 571 -2.46 -20.96 -24.89
CA SER A 571 -2.47 -20.84 -23.41
C SER A 571 -2.71 -19.39 -22.96
N ALA A 572 -3.73 -18.76 -23.55
CA ALA A 572 -3.87 -17.30 -23.60
C ALA A 572 -3.81 -16.62 -22.22
N ALA A 573 -4.61 -17.05 -21.26
CA ALA A 573 -4.64 -16.45 -19.92
C ALA A 573 -3.28 -16.54 -19.20
N ARG A 574 -2.53 -17.64 -19.39
CA ARG A 574 -1.19 -17.78 -18.82
C ARG A 574 -0.14 -16.97 -19.60
N GLN A 575 -0.21 -16.97 -20.93
CA GLN A 575 0.68 -16.22 -21.80
C GLN A 575 0.70 -14.73 -21.45
N LEU A 576 -0.48 -14.15 -21.17
CA LEU A 576 -0.63 -12.75 -20.75
C LEU A 576 0.14 -12.47 -19.44
N CYS A 577 -0.04 -13.29 -18.40
CA CYS A 577 0.64 -13.08 -17.13
C CYS A 577 2.15 -13.37 -17.17
N ASP A 578 2.60 -14.29 -18.03
CA ASP A 578 4.03 -14.50 -18.27
C ASP A 578 4.67 -13.33 -19.07
N ARG A 579 3.94 -12.65 -19.97
CA ARG A 579 4.40 -11.41 -20.62
C ARG A 579 4.64 -10.28 -19.61
N VAL A 580 3.66 -10.03 -18.75
CA VAL A 580 3.79 -9.02 -17.66
C VAL A 580 4.97 -9.39 -16.76
N ALA A 581 5.04 -10.64 -16.29
CA ALA A 581 6.01 -11.05 -15.29
C ALA A 581 7.46 -11.20 -15.80
N TRP A 582 7.66 -11.60 -17.05
CA TRP A 582 9.00 -11.95 -17.57
C TRP A 582 9.54 -10.94 -18.59
N ARG A 583 8.69 -10.10 -19.18
CA ARG A 583 9.10 -9.07 -20.15
C ARG A 583 8.86 -7.65 -19.64
N GLY A 584 8.11 -7.47 -18.56
CA GLY A 584 7.70 -6.14 -18.10
C GLY A 584 6.77 -5.43 -19.08
N GLU A 585 6.08 -6.17 -19.96
CA GLU A 585 5.03 -5.61 -20.84
C GLU A 585 3.92 -5.01 -19.95
N SER A 586 3.36 -3.85 -20.33
CA SER A 586 2.22 -3.29 -19.59
C SER A 586 1.03 -4.24 -19.69
N LEU A 587 0.12 -4.23 -18.70
CA LEU A 587 -1.04 -5.13 -18.71
C LEU A 587 -1.90 -4.95 -19.98
N LYS A 588 -2.00 -3.71 -20.46
CA LYS A 588 -2.71 -3.36 -21.70
C LYS A 588 -2.02 -3.93 -22.94
N ASP A 589 -0.70 -3.78 -23.04
CA ASP A 589 0.06 -4.27 -24.20
C ASP A 589 0.11 -5.80 -24.21
N ALA A 590 0.29 -6.42 -23.04
CA ALA A 590 0.23 -7.87 -22.87
C ALA A 590 -1.15 -8.44 -23.24
N ALA A 591 -2.24 -7.77 -22.85
CA ALA A 591 -3.60 -8.15 -23.24
C ALA A 591 -3.81 -8.07 -24.76
N GLN A 592 -3.41 -6.97 -25.39
CA GLN A 592 -3.53 -6.81 -26.84
C GLN A 592 -2.63 -7.78 -27.62
N ALA A 593 -1.39 -7.99 -27.17
CA ALA A 593 -0.47 -8.91 -27.82
C ALA A 593 -0.93 -10.38 -27.72
N THR A 594 -1.57 -10.74 -26.61
CA THR A 594 -2.14 -12.10 -26.41
C THR A 594 -3.34 -12.33 -27.32
N ILE A 595 -4.30 -11.40 -27.40
CA ILE A 595 -5.46 -11.59 -28.28
C ILE A 595 -5.08 -11.54 -29.78
N MET A 596 -4.04 -10.77 -30.13
CA MET A 596 -3.46 -10.79 -31.48
C MET A 596 -2.75 -12.12 -31.80
N ALA A 597 -2.14 -12.80 -30.81
CA ALA A 597 -1.56 -14.13 -31.01
C ALA A 597 -2.64 -15.18 -31.28
N VAL A 598 -3.75 -15.14 -30.53
CA VAL A 598 -4.95 -15.95 -30.81
C VAL A 598 -5.49 -15.68 -32.22
N GLY A 599 -5.56 -14.40 -32.63
CA GLY A 599 -5.91 -13.99 -33.99
C GLY A 599 -4.98 -14.55 -35.07
N ALA A 600 -3.66 -14.54 -34.83
CA ALA A 600 -2.66 -15.02 -35.79
C ALA A 600 -2.78 -16.52 -36.12
N ILE A 601 -3.35 -17.32 -35.20
CA ILE A 601 -3.63 -18.74 -35.44
C ILE A 601 -5.07 -19.02 -35.90
N GLY A 602 -5.89 -17.99 -36.10
CA GLY A 602 -7.25 -18.05 -36.64
C GLY A 602 -8.39 -17.96 -35.62
N GLY A 603 -8.13 -17.55 -34.38
CA GLY A 603 -9.14 -17.44 -33.32
C GLY A 603 -9.63 -16.01 -33.06
N ASP A 604 -10.92 -15.89 -32.74
CA ASP A 604 -11.64 -14.64 -32.43
C ASP A 604 -12.12 -14.60 -30.97
N GLY A 605 -12.26 -13.39 -30.44
CA GLY A 605 -12.91 -13.11 -29.17
C GLY A 605 -12.28 -11.94 -28.39
N GLY A 606 -12.15 -12.13 -27.08
CA GLY A 606 -11.54 -11.17 -26.17
C GLY A 606 -11.16 -11.75 -24.81
N LEU A 607 -10.55 -10.90 -23.98
CA LEU A 607 -10.19 -11.19 -22.60
C LEU A 607 -10.22 -9.92 -21.75
N ILE A 608 -10.40 -10.12 -20.44
CA ILE A 608 -10.23 -9.10 -19.41
C ILE A 608 -9.07 -9.51 -18.51
N ALA A 609 -8.27 -8.53 -18.07
CA ALA A 609 -7.17 -8.77 -17.15
C ALA A 609 -7.12 -7.70 -16.04
N MET A 610 -6.65 -8.09 -14.85
CA MET A 610 -6.47 -7.20 -13.69
C MET A 610 -5.04 -7.34 -13.15
N GLY A 611 -4.38 -6.19 -12.96
CA GLY A 611 -3.06 -6.09 -12.34
C GLY A 611 -3.13 -5.69 -10.87
N SER A 612 -1.98 -5.63 -10.20
CA SER A 612 -1.87 -5.17 -8.81
C SER A 612 -2.07 -3.66 -8.63
N ASP A 613 -2.10 -2.91 -9.72
CA ASP A 613 -2.47 -1.49 -9.79
C ASP A 613 -3.99 -1.25 -9.72
N GLY A 614 -4.81 -2.30 -9.92
CA GLY A 614 -6.27 -2.19 -9.92
C GLY A 614 -6.85 -1.58 -11.20
N HIS A 615 -6.07 -1.43 -12.27
CA HIS A 615 -6.56 -0.92 -13.55
C HIS A 615 -6.81 -2.09 -14.52
N PRO A 616 -8.08 -2.37 -14.89
CA PRO A 616 -8.36 -3.47 -15.79
C PRO A 616 -7.95 -3.18 -17.24
N ALA A 617 -7.37 -4.18 -17.88
CA ALA A 617 -7.10 -4.20 -19.32
C ALA A 617 -8.12 -5.07 -20.05
N PHE A 618 -8.43 -4.69 -21.29
CA PHE A 618 -9.36 -5.39 -22.17
C PHE A 618 -8.65 -5.63 -23.51
N GLY A 619 -8.49 -6.90 -23.90
CA GLY A 619 -7.99 -7.28 -25.21
C GLY A 619 -9.14 -7.80 -26.06
N ILE A 620 -9.33 -7.26 -27.26
CA ILE A 620 -10.42 -7.64 -28.18
C ILE A 620 -9.83 -7.75 -29.60
N ASN A 621 -10.15 -8.82 -30.33
CA ASN A 621 -9.89 -8.94 -31.78
C ASN A 621 -11.17 -9.23 -32.60
N ASP A 622 -12.33 -9.08 -31.96
CA ASP A 622 -13.68 -9.32 -32.46
C ASP A 622 -14.47 -7.99 -32.53
N LEU A 623 -15.71 -8.02 -33.07
CA LEU A 623 -16.57 -6.85 -33.28
C LEU A 623 -16.99 -6.14 -31.98
N GLY A 624 -17.00 -6.84 -30.86
CA GLY A 624 -17.39 -6.32 -29.56
C GLY A 624 -17.28 -7.34 -28.45
N MET A 625 -17.37 -6.85 -27.21
CA MET A 625 -17.36 -7.67 -25.99
C MET A 625 -18.18 -6.95 -24.91
N TYR A 626 -19.21 -7.63 -24.39
CA TYR A 626 -20.02 -7.16 -23.28
C TYR A 626 -19.09 -7.06 -22.08
N ARG A 627 -18.82 -5.87 -21.57
CA ARG A 627 -17.79 -5.67 -20.55
C ARG A 627 -18.16 -4.55 -19.59
N GLY A 628 -17.58 -4.59 -18.41
CA GLY A 628 -17.70 -3.50 -17.46
C GLY A 628 -16.62 -3.51 -16.41
N SER A 629 -16.49 -2.39 -15.69
CA SER A 629 -15.62 -2.29 -14.52
C SER A 629 -16.23 -1.41 -13.44
N MET A 630 -15.80 -1.65 -12.20
CA MET A 630 -16.16 -0.87 -11.01
C MET A 630 -14.94 -0.85 -10.07
N ALA A 631 -14.78 0.23 -9.32
CA ALA A 631 -13.73 0.34 -8.30
C ALA A 631 -14.28 1.00 -7.04
N ALA A 632 -13.52 0.96 -5.94
CA ALA A 632 -13.97 1.46 -4.63
C ALA A 632 -14.40 2.95 -4.59
N ASP A 633 -13.97 3.74 -5.56
CA ASP A 633 -14.24 5.18 -5.73
C ASP A 633 -15.00 5.50 -7.03
N SER A 634 -15.28 4.49 -7.87
CA SER A 634 -15.77 4.63 -9.24
C SER A 634 -17.04 3.79 -9.44
N PRO A 635 -18.17 4.37 -9.87
CA PRO A 635 -19.39 3.62 -10.11
C PRO A 635 -19.20 2.56 -11.23
N PRO A 636 -20.12 1.58 -11.35
CA PRO A 636 -20.13 0.65 -12.47
C PRO A 636 -20.15 1.39 -13.82
N ARG A 637 -19.25 1.01 -14.71
CA ARG A 637 -19.21 1.46 -16.11
C ARG A 637 -19.31 0.27 -17.04
N THR A 638 -20.04 0.41 -18.14
CA THR A 638 -20.34 -0.70 -19.06
C THR A 638 -20.09 -0.29 -20.50
N ALA A 639 -19.61 -1.22 -21.31
CA ALA A 639 -19.41 -1.05 -22.75
C ALA A 639 -19.71 -2.36 -23.47
N ILE A 640 -20.07 -2.27 -24.74
CA ILE A 640 -20.51 -3.40 -25.56
C ILE A 640 -19.66 -3.46 -26.84
N PHE A 641 -19.55 -2.35 -27.56
CA PHE A 641 -18.89 -2.32 -28.87
C PHE A 641 -17.38 -2.08 -28.74
N VAL A 642 -16.59 -2.42 -29.76
CA VAL A 642 -15.11 -2.28 -29.72
C VAL A 642 -14.64 -0.82 -29.79
N ASP A 643 -15.40 0.04 -30.45
CA ASP A 643 -15.20 1.50 -30.56
C ASP A 643 -15.64 2.29 -29.32
N GLU A 644 -16.28 1.62 -28.36
CA GLU A 644 -16.85 2.22 -27.16
C GLU A 644 -15.83 2.28 -26.00
N ALA A 645 -15.62 3.47 -25.43
CA ALA A 645 -14.91 3.59 -24.16
C ALA A 645 -15.80 3.11 -23.01
N LEU A 646 -15.21 2.69 -21.88
CA LEU A 646 -15.94 2.55 -20.63
C LEU A 646 -16.24 3.96 -20.09
N SER A 647 -17.33 4.57 -20.58
CA SER A 647 -17.78 5.89 -20.17
C SER A 647 -18.55 5.85 -18.84
N ASP A 648 -18.61 7.00 -18.19
CA ASP A 648 -19.44 7.26 -17.01
C ASP A 648 -20.95 7.31 -17.35
#